data_AF-A0ABD2GVQ7-F1
#
_entry.id   AF-A0ABD2GVQ7-F1
#
_cell.length_a   1.000
_cell.length_b   1.000
_cell.length_c   1.000
_cell.angle_alpha   90.00
_cell.angle_beta   90.00
_cell.angle_gamma   90.00
#
_symmetry.space_group_name_H-M   'P 1'
#
loop_
_entity.id
_entity.type
_entity.pdbx_description
1 polymer ?
#
loop_
_entity_poly.entity_id
_entity_poly.type
_entity_poly.pdbx_seq_one_letter_code
_entity_poly.pdbx_strand_id
1 'polypeptide(L)'
;MAMNLGLTALLSWVNSLKLSERDMTVDDLQDGTVLLKVVYMLKKEPNSCVSNTIEDRFKFIADFVERDCRFNAAKGTSLSWDNIKDGMHLTVEISKVLLLLVYHDMMNDRCTLNMMECESEREIANLTGCYVMESDGCVYLNKELDAYLARRFERRRPVYSLSSDDSPVVHRRQKVSFMDMQTVASSSSKSPLQDIMNTPKFQLRKIQREMMKERDYKDGLVRDLASNLALLTQRDSHIRQLQYRLEKLKEAYGDRENVIGDQINELQTKKNTLQMRLNEMLKENKDLKGNTSLMERKVDELADENGVLSSQVRTVCSQLAYFEAEVARLNETQATSKKEWTSETGQLQSELKQATAQKELLGEQLQILQGKISCLEDDINMATKEEVGENMGPIMEKDLLNTLREEIDILTHETMNNKNEIQAKEEKLAKLLLEKSNEQNIFQKEIQALNVRVEDLSSSLKQAEQEIRHKQELLAKTQHENVQHILQIEALGKQRAVLEEEVNWLREETTTKESKLELLKVENGKESEMLQNEIQTLRDQVQRLTDSLKTTVEQAQAKENLLTLKEIEISQENDTFQDVMTNSAKEIQGLREQIQAKEEHMVKLEQEGSAQSDMLQQEIKCLKTQLADMGDSLTEAQEKVQTQLVMLTKQEQESADQKELLHHQLSASEEEVRKMKEEIQATVEQVILLKSDGSEQSDLLHQEITILKMQVETLGSSLRKAEEDVQSKEDLLAQKEQDNIQQGETLQSLQEKVKQVEILQEQISSREDEIQNLKESQSEKESHILKAEEKLQILQTELSAFNQLLTDKDQHLNTLREEVTAQDNLIQKTKEEAEAKEKMLTDIKEACSNQTDDLQHEIQVLKEKVETTSQSRLDKEQMLLEAQQKSSEQTGLLQQQLDQYKETQAVEIRVKETEQAATFREKEALVQEKEVLMARILQTENNQKALEKQHEAVVFEKDRLAQATQAMERDNKEDEIQKLIESQSEKESHILKAEEKLQILQTELSAFNQLLTDKDQHLNTLREEVTAQANLIQKTREEAEAKEKMLTDIKEACSNQTDDLQHEIQVLKENVETTSQSRLDKEQMLLEAQKESSEQTGLLQQQLASVNAELEQYKETQAVEIRVKETEQAATFREKEALVQEKEVLMARILQTENNQKALEKQHEAVVFEKDRLAQATQAMERDNKEDEIQKLNRISE
;
A
#
# COMPACT_ATOMS: atom_id res chain seq x y z
N MET A 1 -13.97 19.51 66.06
CA MET A 1 -12.99 19.87 65.01
C MET A 1 -13.74 20.14 63.71
N ALA A 2 -13.14 20.82 62.74
CA ALA A 2 -13.77 21.07 61.44
C ALA A 2 -13.00 20.32 60.33
N MET A 3 -13.73 19.48 59.60
CA MET A 3 -13.21 18.66 58.51
C MET A 3 -13.27 19.44 57.19
N ASN A 4 -12.52 18.99 56.19
CA ASN A 4 -12.66 19.46 54.81
C ASN A 4 -14.06 19.09 54.27
N LEU A 5 -14.68 19.94 53.44
CA LEU A 5 -16.04 19.68 52.92
C LEU A 5 -16.07 18.44 52.03
N GLY A 6 -15.11 18.29 51.13
CA GLY A 6 -14.96 17.13 50.25
C GLY A 6 -14.83 15.82 51.02
N LEU A 7 -13.98 15.77 52.05
CA LEU A 7 -13.91 14.63 52.97
C LEU A 7 -15.27 14.32 53.62
N THR A 8 -15.97 15.37 54.07
CA THR A 8 -17.27 15.21 54.75
C THR A 8 -18.32 14.64 53.79
N ALA A 9 -18.31 15.04 52.52
CA ALA A 9 -19.17 14.48 51.47
C ALA A 9 -18.80 13.03 51.12
N LEU A 10 -17.51 12.70 50.98
CA LEU A 10 -17.05 11.33 50.73
C LEU A 10 -17.41 10.36 51.88
N LEU A 11 -17.30 10.80 53.14
CA LEU A 11 -17.77 10.01 54.29
C LEU A 11 -19.31 9.89 54.32
N SER A 12 -20.03 10.95 53.94
CA SER A 12 -21.50 10.90 53.77
C SER A 12 -21.91 9.87 52.72
N TRP A 13 -21.14 9.69 51.65
CA TRP A 13 -21.38 8.63 50.66
C TRP A 13 -21.21 7.24 51.28
N VAL A 14 -20.07 6.96 51.93
CA VAL A 14 -19.82 5.66 52.58
C VAL A 14 -20.92 5.30 53.58
N ASN A 15 -21.38 6.27 54.37
CA ASN A 15 -22.46 6.06 55.34
C ASN A 15 -23.83 5.81 54.65
N SER A 16 -24.09 6.42 53.49
CA SER A 16 -25.32 6.16 52.71
C SER A 16 -25.44 4.71 52.21
N LEU A 17 -24.30 4.02 52.01
CA LEU A 17 -24.23 2.62 51.57
C LEU A 17 -24.60 1.60 52.68
N LYS A 18 -24.72 2.03 53.94
CA LYS A 18 -25.14 1.20 55.10
C LYS A 18 -24.34 -0.10 55.31
N LEU A 19 -23.04 -0.04 55.04
CA LEU A 19 -22.10 -1.17 55.20
C LEU A 19 -21.69 -1.45 56.67
N SER A 20 -22.21 -0.64 57.60
CA SER A 20 -21.97 -0.60 59.04
C SER A 20 -23.24 -0.11 59.75
N GLU A 21 -23.46 -0.51 61.00
CA GLU A 21 -24.58 -0.03 61.84
C GLU A 21 -24.31 1.35 62.49
N ARG A 22 -23.07 1.84 62.41
CA ARG A 22 -22.64 3.15 62.93
C ARG A 22 -22.02 3.99 61.81
N ASP A 23 -22.21 5.31 61.88
CA ASP A 23 -21.49 6.27 61.04
C ASP A 23 -19.98 6.06 61.14
N MET A 24 -19.30 6.05 59.99
CA MET A 24 -17.86 5.81 59.90
C MET A 24 -17.08 7.12 59.97
N THR A 25 -15.99 7.14 60.74
CA THR A 25 -14.94 8.16 60.66
C THR A 25 -13.87 7.77 59.64
N VAL A 26 -12.86 8.63 59.44
CA VAL A 26 -11.67 8.27 58.64
C VAL A 26 -10.89 7.13 59.28
N ASP A 27 -10.80 7.15 60.61
CA ASP A 27 -10.02 6.19 61.41
C ASP A 27 -10.65 4.78 61.32
N ASP A 28 -11.98 4.70 61.21
CA ASP A 28 -12.74 3.46 60.96
C ASP A 28 -12.48 2.83 59.59
N LEU A 29 -11.84 3.55 58.66
CA LEU A 29 -11.50 3.06 57.31
C LEU A 29 -10.03 2.62 57.21
N GLN A 30 -9.21 2.86 58.24
CA GLN A 30 -7.77 2.57 58.26
C GLN A 30 -7.44 1.06 58.20
N ASP A 31 -8.36 0.18 58.62
CA ASP A 31 -8.15 -1.27 58.61
C ASP A 31 -8.45 -1.94 57.26
N GLY A 32 -8.93 -1.17 56.26
CA GLY A 32 -9.35 -1.63 54.94
C GLY A 32 -10.64 -2.45 54.90
N THR A 33 -11.25 -2.83 56.04
CA THR A 33 -12.40 -3.74 56.08
C THR A 33 -13.66 -3.12 55.47
N VAL A 34 -13.91 -1.84 55.73
CA VAL A 34 -15.06 -1.12 55.15
C VAL A 34 -14.83 -0.81 53.67
N LEU A 35 -13.61 -0.42 53.29
CA LEU A 35 -13.24 -0.19 51.89
C LEU A 35 -13.38 -1.46 51.05
N LEU A 36 -12.98 -2.63 51.57
CA LEU A 36 -13.18 -3.92 50.92
C LEU A 36 -14.67 -4.27 50.76
N LYS A 37 -15.53 -3.96 51.74
CA LYS A 37 -16.99 -4.09 51.59
C LYS A 37 -17.54 -3.21 50.47
N VAL A 38 -17.04 -1.97 50.32
CA VAL A 38 -17.42 -1.08 49.19
C VAL A 38 -17.04 -1.75 47.87
N VAL A 39 -15.81 -2.25 47.74
CA VAL A 39 -15.31 -2.92 46.52
C VAL A 39 -16.19 -4.12 46.12
N TYR A 40 -16.54 -5.01 47.05
CA TYR A 40 -17.46 -6.13 46.76
C TYR A 40 -18.85 -5.65 46.31
N MET A 41 -19.37 -4.58 46.93
CA MET A 41 -20.66 -3.97 46.57
C MET A 41 -20.66 -3.40 45.13
N LEU A 42 -19.54 -2.81 44.71
CA LEU A 42 -19.30 -2.31 43.34
C LEU A 42 -19.13 -3.45 42.32
N LYS A 43 -18.38 -4.50 42.68
CA LYS A 43 -18.18 -5.69 41.82
C LYS A 43 -19.45 -6.54 41.61
N LYS A 44 -20.51 -6.31 42.38
CA LYS A 44 -21.76 -7.10 42.36
C LYS A 44 -21.54 -8.57 42.76
N GLU A 45 -20.39 -8.89 43.39
CA GLU A 45 -20.01 -10.22 43.87
C GLU A 45 -20.54 -10.47 45.30
N PRO A 46 -20.93 -11.71 45.67
CA PRO A 46 -21.27 -12.04 47.05
C PRO A 46 -19.99 -12.04 47.92
N ASN A 47 -20.05 -11.40 49.10
CA ASN A 47 -18.92 -11.23 50.03
C ASN A 47 -18.19 -12.56 50.36
N SER A 48 -17.17 -12.91 49.58
CA SER A 48 -16.32 -14.07 49.81
C SER A 48 -15.21 -13.71 50.80
N CYS A 49 -15.17 -14.42 51.94
CA CYS A 49 -14.11 -14.43 52.96
C CYS A 49 -13.21 -13.17 53.02
N VAL A 50 -13.54 -12.22 53.91
CA VAL A 50 -12.66 -11.08 54.22
C VAL A 50 -11.28 -11.61 54.64
N SER A 51 -10.23 -11.19 53.94
CA SER A 51 -8.87 -11.65 54.22
C SER A 51 -8.40 -11.16 55.59
N ASN A 52 -7.80 -12.06 56.36
CA ASN A 52 -7.54 -11.83 57.79
C ASN A 52 -6.48 -10.74 58.06
N THR A 53 -5.50 -10.57 57.18
CA THR A 53 -4.45 -9.53 57.33
C THR A 53 -4.88 -8.19 56.74
N ILE A 54 -4.30 -7.10 57.24
CA ILE A 54 -4.47 -5.75 56.69
C ILE A 54 -3.82 -5.67 55.29
N GLU A 55 -2.68 -6.34 55.13
CA GLU A 55 -1.89 -6.47 53.91
C GLU A 55 -2.71 -7.03 52.76
N ASP A 56 -3.39 -8.16 52.96
CA ASP A 56 -4.21 -8.81 51.93
C ASP A 56 -5.42 -7.93 51.55
N ARG A 57 -6.03 -7.24 52.52
CA ARG A 57 -7.17 -6.34 52.27
C ARG A 57 -6.73 -5.15 51.42
N PHE A 58 -5.64 -4.48 51.79
CA PHE A 58 -5.12 -3.37 50.98
C PHE A 58 -4.60 -3.82 49.63
N LYS A 59 -4.01 -5.02 49.52
CA LYS A 59 -3.63 -5.58 48.21
C LYS A 59 -4.85 -5.78 47.31
N PHE A 60 -5.95 -6.34 47.83
CA PHE A 60 -7.18 -6.51 47.03
C PHE A 60 -7.81 -5.17 46.61
N ILE A 61 -7.76 -4.15 47.48
CA ILE A 61 -8.26 -2.80 47.16
C ILE A 61 -7.33 -2.10 46.15
N ALA A 62 -6.01 -2.25 46.27
CA ALA A 62 -5.04 -1.74 45.30
C ALA A 62 -5.23 -2.38 43.92
N ASP A 63 -5.31 -3.71 43.87
CA ASP A 63 -5.64 -4.49 42.67
C ASP A 63 -6.93 -4.01 41.99
N PHE A 64 -7.97 -3.64 42.76
CA PHE A 64 -9.21 -3.05 42.24
C PHE A 64 -9.00 -1.62 41.73
N VAL A 65 -8.31 -0.76 42.48
CA VAL A 65 -8.09 0.63 42.08
C VAL A 65 -7.22 0.73 40.82
N GLU A 66 -6.18 -0.10 40.69
CA GLU A 66 -5.30 -0.12 39.53
C GLU A 66 -5.94 -0.77 38.29
N ARG A 67 -6.74 -1.84 38.46
CA ARG A 67 -7.33 -2.59 37.31
C ARG A 67 -8.75 -2.16 36.97
N ASP A 68 -9.63 -2.04 37.95
CA ASP A 68 -11.07 -1.80 37.77
C ASP A 68 -11.42 -0.31 37.84
N CYS A 69 -10.74 0.51 38.67
CA CYS A 69 -10.77 1.98 38.56
C CYS A 69 -9.75 2.54 37.56
N ARG A 70 -8.88 1.68 36.98
CA ARG A 70 -7.83 2.03 36.00
C ARG A 70 -6.88 3.16 36.44
N PHE A 71 -6.62 3.27 37.73
CA PHE A 71 -5.80 4.35 38.28
C PHE A 71 -4.33 4.19 37.90
N ASN A 72 -3.71 5.26 37.39
CA ASN A 72 -2.29 5.29 37.01
C ASN A 72 -1.50 6.29 37.84
N ALA A 73 -0.81 5.80 38.87
CA ALA A 73 -0.02 6.61 39.81
C ALA A 73 1.20 7.33 39.19
N ALA A 74 1.60 7.01 37.95
CA ALA A 74 2.70 7.70 37.26
C ALA A 74 2.25 9.03 36.61
N LYS A 75 0.94 9.22 36.40
CA LYS A 75 0.35 10.50 36.00
C LYS A 75 -0.31 11.16 37.23
N GLY A 76 -0.04 12.44 37.45
CA GLY A 76 -0.70 13.20 38.53
C GLY A 76 -0.14 12.94 39.93
N THR A 77 -1.02 12.65 40.89
CA THR A 77 -0.73 12.46 42.33
C THR A 77 -0.65 10.98 42.69
N SER A 78 0.37 10.59 43.47
CA SER A 78 0.50 9.22 43.98
C SER A 78 -0.44 8.93 45.17
N LEU A 79 -0.78 7.66 45.31
CA LEU A 79 -1.51 7.08 46.45
C LEU A 79 -0.52 6.19 47.22
N SER A 80 -0.46 6.31 48.55
CA SER A 80 0.44 5.50 49.40
C SER A 80 -0.35 4.64 50.38
N TRP A 81 -0.30 3.33 50.18
CA TRP A 81 -0.93 2.35 51.07
C TRP A 81 -0.21 2.26 52.43
N ASP A 82 1.11 2.44 52.45
CA ASP A 82 1.90 2.42 53.70
C ASP A 82 1.58 3.64 54.57
N ASN A 83 1.39 4.82 53.98
CA ASN A 83 0.88 6.01 54.68
C ASN A 83 -0.49 5.74 55.35
N ILE A 84 -1.39 5.00 54.68
CA ILE A 84 -2.68 4.60 55.26
C ILE A 84 -2.46 3.66 56.46
N LYS A 85 -1.63 2.62 56.32
CA LYS A 85 -1.32 1.69 57.43
C LYS A 85 -0.75 2.42 58.64
N ASP A 86 0.26 3.25 58.43
CA ASP A 86 0.97 3.98 59.48
C ASP A 86 0.18 5.17 60.06
N GLY A 87 -1.01 5.47 59.51
CA GLY A 87 -1.83 6.63 59.90
C GLY A 87 -1.29 7.99 59.44
N MET A 88 -0.22 7.98 58.65
CA MET A 88 0.46 9.18 58.14
C MET A 88 -0.36 9.82 57.01
N HIS A 89 -0.76 11.08 57.18
CA HIS A 89 -1.66 11.78 56.25
C HIS A 89 -2.97 11.03 55.93
N LEU A 90 -3.42 10.13 56.81
CA LEU A 90 -4.55 9.20 56.67
C LEU A 90 -5.80 9.83 56.00
N THR A 91 -6.15 11.05 56.40
CA THR A 91 -7.29 11.83 55.87
C THR A 91 -7.18 12.14 54.37
N VAL A 92 -5.98 12.40 53.87
CA VAL A 92 -5.73 12.71 52.44
C VAL A 92 -5.72 11.42 51.64
N GLU A 93 -4.97 10.41 52.07
CA GLU A 93 -4.86 9.14 51.35
C GLU A 93 -6.19 8.38 51.27
N ILE A 94 -6.96 8.30 52.36
CA ILE A 94 -8.30 7.68 52.32
C ILE A 94 -9.28 8.51 51.46
N SER A 95 -9.14 9.84 51.40
CA SER A 95 -9.94 10.64 50.46
C SER A 95 -9.60 10.34 49.00
N LYS A 96 -8.33 10.07 48.66
CA LYS A 96 -7.93 9.61 47.31
C LYS A 96 -8.60 8.28 46.97
N VAL A 97 -8.54 7.29 47.87
CA VAL A 97 -9.19 5.98 47.68
C VAL A 97 -10.70 6.14 47.50
N LEU A 98 -11.37 6.87 48.40
CA LEU A 98 -12.82 7.08 48.31
C LEU A 98 -13.22 7.82 47.03
N LEU A 99 -12.45 8.83 46.59
CA LEU A 99 -12.72 9.54 45.33
C LEU A 99 -12.62 8.62 44.10
N LEU A 100 -11.66 7.70 44.07
CA LEU A 100 -11.51 6.71 42.99
C LEU A 100 -12.59 5.61 43.03
N LEU A 101 -13.07 5.22 44.20
CA LEU A 101 -14.20 4.29 44.35
C LEU A 101 -15.53 4.95 43.95
N VAL A 102 -15.76 6.22 44.35
CA VAL A 102 -16.91 7.02 43.92
C VAL A 102 -16.90 7.23 42.40
N TYR A 103 -15.74 7.53 41.82
CA TYR A 103 -15.62 7.71 40.37
C TYR A 103 -15.98 6.42 39.60
N HIS A 104 -15.54 5.25 40.08
CA HIS A 104 -15.94 3.97 39.50
C HIS A 104 -17.45 3.70 39.67
N ASP A 105 -18.06 4.06 40.80
CA ASP A 105 -19.51 3.93 40.99
C ASP A 105 -20.33 4.85 40.06
N MET A 106 -19.84 6.08 39.82
CA MET A 106 -20.44 7.01 38.85
C MET A 106 -20.42 6.48 37.41
N MET A 107 -19.36 5.74 37.05
CA MET A 107 -19.17 5.16 35.71
C MET A 107 -19.77 3.74 35.56
N ASN A 108 -20.47 3.23 36.58
CA ASN A 108 -21.09 1.90 36.61
C ASN A 108 -22.62 2.05 36.66
N ASP A 109 -23.39 1.08 36.14
CA ASP A 109 -24.86 1.16 35.97
C ASP A 109 -25.66 1.42 37.27
N ARG A 110 -24.99 1.39 38.43
CA ARG A 110 -25.57 1.39 39.77
C ARG A 110 -25.54 2.74 40.49
N CYS A 111 -24.80 3.73 39.96
CA CYS A 111 -24.52 5.06 40.50
C CYS A 111 -25.36 5.46 41.75
N THR A 112 -24.76 5.25 42.91
CA THR A 112 -25.40 5.34 44.24
C THR A 112 -25.50 6.77 44.77
N LEU A 113 -24.87 7.76 44.12
CA LEU A 113 -24.94 9.18 44.51
C LEU A 113 -26.39 9.71 44.58
N ASN A 114 -27.30 9.14 43.78
CA ASN A 114 -28.74 9.43 43.81
C ASN A 114 -29.43 9.15 45.18
N MET A 115 -28.72 8.55 46.15
CA MET A 115 -29.20 8.27 47.50
C MET A 115 -28.74 9.30 48.55
N MET A 116 -28.05 10.37 48.14
CA MET A 116 -27.42 11.37 49.03
C MET A 116 -28.22 12.68 49.15
N GLU A 117 -27.80 13.55 50.08
CA GLU A 117 -28.26 14.94 50.14
C GLU A 117 -27.55 15.79 49.07
N CYS A 118 -28.30 16.67 48.39
CA CYS A 118 -27.83 17.42 47.21
C CYS A 118 -26.63 18.36 47.45
N GLU A 119 -26.30 18.70 48.70
CA GLU A 119 -25.09 19.46 49.02
C GLU A 119 -23.84 18.56 49.03
N SER A 120 -23.96 17.33 49.55
CA SER A 120 -22.87 16.33 49.51
C SER A 120 -22.70 15.75 48.11
N GLU A 121 -23.80 15.54 47.37
CA GLU A 121 -23.80 15.21 45.95
C GLU A 121 -23.04 16.26 45.12
N ARG A 122 -23.35 17.55 45.31
CA ARG A 122 -22.69 18.65 44.61
C ARG A 122 -21.21 18.75 44.95
N GLU A 123 -20.83 18.55 46.21
CA GLU A 123 -19.42 18.57 46.60
C GLU A 123 -18.63 17.37 46.03
N ILE A 124 -19.26 16.20 45.87
CA ILE A 124 -18.67 15.06 45.14
C ILE A 124 -18.53 15.35 43.64
N ALA A 125 -19.53 16.00 43.02
CA ALA A 125 -19.46 16.43 41.62
C ALA A 125 -18.35 17.48 41.41
N ASN A 126 -18.16 18.41 42.36
CA ASN A 126 -17.04 19.35 42.37
C ASN A 126 -15.69 18.61 42.48
N LEU A 127 -15.57 17.65 43.40
CA LEU A 127 -14.34 16.88 43.61
C LEU A 127 -13.94 16.10 42.35
N THR A 128 -14.89 15.36 41.78
CA THR A 128 -14.64 14.54 40.59
C THR A 128 -14.33 15.42 39.37
N GLY A 129 -15.14 16.45 39.10
CA GLY A 129 -14.95 17.35 37.96
C GLY A 129 -13.70 18.23 38.01
N CYS A 130 -13.14 18.53 39.18
CA CYS A 130 -11.94 19.37 39.34
C CYS A 130 -10.63 18.57 39.54
N TYR A 131 -10.71 17.35 40.10
CA TYR A 131 -9.53 16.63 40.57
C TYR A 131 -9.36 15.20 40.03
N VAL A 132 -10.34 14.64 39.32
CA VAL A 132 -10.19 13.37 38.59
C VAL A 132 -10.06 13.67 37.09
N MET A 133 -9.10 13.03 36.42
CA MET A 133 -8.86 13.19 34.98
C MET A 133 -8.69 11.83 34.29
N GLU A 134 -9.04 11.76 33.01
CA GLU A 134 -8.81 10.59 32.15
C GLU A 134 -7.86 10.91 31.01
N SER A 135 -6.94 10.00 30.71
CA SER A 135 -6.11 10.05 29.50
C SER A 135 -5.64 8.65 29.12
N ASP A 136 -5.60 8.35 27.81
CA ASP A 136 -5.15 7.07 27.25
C ASP A 136 -5.90 5.83 27.81
N GLY A 137 -7.12 6.02 28.32
CA GLY A 137 -7.92 4.97 28.96
C GLY A 137 -7.58 4.67 30.42
N CYS A 138 -6.73 5.48 31.06
CA CYS A 138 -6.40 5.44 32.49
C CYS A 138 -6.95 6.67 33.23
N VAL A 139 -7.29 6.48 34.51
CA VAL A 139 -7.72 7.53 35.45
C VAL A 139 -6.53 8.03 36.26
N TYR A 140 -6.47 9.33 36.56
CA TYR A 140 -5.42 9.91 37.40
C TYR A 140 -5.92 11.13 38.19
N LEU A 141 -5.25 11.44 39.30
CA LEU A 141 -5.64 12.50 40.23
C LEU A 141 -4.78 13.76 40.04
N ASN A 142 -5.40 14.94 40.11
CA ASN A 142 -4.75 16.24 39.97
C ASN A 142 -3.78 16.53 41.14
N LYS A 143 -2.61 17.12 40.84
CA LYS A 143 -1.55 17.47 41.80
C LYS A 143 -1.97 18.49 42.86
N GLU A 144 -3.02 19.26 42.60
CA GLU A 144 -3.58 20.21 43.57
C GLU A 144 -4.54 19.57 44.60
N LEU A 145 -4.94 18.31 44.41
CA LEU A 145 -5.90 17.62 45.28
C LEU A 145 -5.41 17.51 46.73
N ASP A 146 -4.12 17.23 46.93
CA ASP A 146 -3.55 17.08 48.28
C ASP A 146 -3.53 18.41 49.04
N ALA A 147 -3.31 19.51 48.32
CA ALA A 147 -3.42 20.86 48.87
C ALA A 147 -4.88 21.25 49.18
N TYR A 148 -5.87 20.74 48.43
CA TYR A 148 -7.29 20.89 48.75
C TYR A 148 -7.66 20.11 50.02
N LEU A 149 -7.35 18.81 50.05
CA LEU A 149 -7.72 17.89 51.14
C LEU A 149 -7.04 18.23 52.47
N ALA A 150 -5.78 18.69 52.44
CA ALA A 150 -5.09 19.20 53.62
C ALA A 150 -5.70 20.50 54.17
N ARG A 151 -6.49 21.24 53.37
CA ARG A 151 -7.08 22.53 53.75
C ARG A 151 -8.27 22.32 54.69
N ARG A 152 -8.06 22.61 55.97
CA ARG A 152 -9.11 22.60 57.01
C ARG A 152 -9.87 23.93 57.00
N PHE A 153 -11.17 23.89 56.75
CA PHE A 153 -12.06 25.06 56.86
C PHE A 153 -12.71 25.09 58.24
N GLU A 154 -12.53 26.17 59.02
CA GLU A 154 -13.22 26.30 60.31
C GLU A 154 -14.72 26.52 60.17
N ARG A 155 -15.52 25.86 61.03
CA ARG A 155 -16.99 26.01 61.05
C ARG A 155 -17.41 27.39 61.58
N ARG A 156 -17.45 28.40 60.71
CA ARG A 156 -18.41 29.50 60.89
C ARG A 156 -19.82 28.91 60.80
N ARG A 157 -20.66 29.15 61.81
CA ARG A 157 -22.11 28.94 61.70
C ARG A 157 -22.68 29.88 60.63
N PRO A 158 -23.78 29.53 59.94
CA PRO A 158 -24.37 30.37 58.90
C PRO A 158 -24.92 31.68 59.48
N VAL A 159 -24.08 32.71 59.45
CA VAL A 159 -24.47 34.11 59.62
C VAL A 159 -23.98 34.84 58.37
N TYR A 160 -24.91 35.21 57.51
CA TYR A 160 -24.61 36.02 56.33
C TYR A 160 -24.16 37.42 56.77
N SER A 161 -22.88 37.76 56.62
CA SER A 161 -22.38 39.06 56.10
C SER A 161 -20.86 39.23 56.23
N LEU A 162 -20.21 39.56 55.10
CA LEU A 162 -19.30 40.70 54.83
C LEU A 162 -18.34 41.22 55.94
N SER A 163 -17.09 41.55 55.57
CA SER A 163 -16.56 42.94 55.58
C SER A 163 -15.06 43.04 55.27
N SER A 164 -14.70 43.90 54.31
CA SER A 164 -13.69 44.99 54.38
C SER A 164 -13.79 45.80 53.07
N ASP A 165 -13.74 47.13 53.04
CA ASP A 165 -13.61 48.11 54.14
C ASP A 165 -14.42 49.39 53.85
N ASP A 166 -15.10 49.95 54.85
CA ASP A 166 -14.66 51.13 55.64
C ASP A 166 -15.76 51.49 56.70
N SER A 167 -15.46 52.36 57.65
CA SER A 167 -16.20 52.64 58.90
C SER A 167 -16.75 54.10 58.99
N PRO A 168 -17.41 54.59 60.08
CA PRO A 168 -17.74 53.97 61.38
C PRO A 168 -19.20 54.12 61.92
N VAL A 169 -19.57 53.17 62.81
CA VAL A 169 -20.26 53.30 64.12
C VAL A 169 -21.31 54.42 64.38
N VAL A 170 -22.54 54.06 64.84
CA VAL A 170 -23.17 54.55 66.11
C VAL A 170 -24.55 53.89 66.42
N HIS A 171 -24.63 53.27 67.61
CA HIS A 171 -25.79 53.04 68.51
C HIS A 171 -27.25 52.89 68.00
N ARG A 172 -27.70 51.62 67.96
CA ARG A 172 -28.75 51.04 68.85
C ARG A 172 -29.85 51.99 69.38
N ARG A 173 -31.11 51.80 68.93
CA ARG A 173 -32.31 52.16 69.71
C ARG A 173 -33.22 50.96 69.97
N GLN A 174 -33.99 51.05 71.06
CA GLN A 174 -34.78 49.95 71.60
C GLN A 174 -36.21 49.91 71.03
N LYS A 175 -36.71 48.67 70.91
CA LYS A 175 -38.10 48.23 71.06
C LYS A 175 -39.04 49.30 71.67
N VAL A 176 -39.89 49.90 70.84
CA VAL A 176 -41.02 50.73 71.29
C VAL A 176 -42.22 49.83 71.55
N SER A 177 -42.83 49.94 72.73
CA SER A 177 -44.07 49.24 73.07
C SER A 177 -45.27 49.89 72.38
N PHE A 178 -46.24 49.07 71.97
CA PHE A 178 -47.51 49.56 71.42
C PHE A 178 -48.33 50.32 72.47
N MET A 179 -49.34 51.04 71.97
CA MET A 179 -50.27 51.91 72.69
C MET A 179 -50.75 51.39 74.05
N ASP A 180 -50.93 52.33 74.98
CA ASP A 180 -52.13 52.34 75.83
C ASP A 180 -52.82 53.71 75.64
N MET A 181 -54.14 53.74 75.44
CA MET A 181 -54.87 54.93 75.00
C MET A 181 -56.31 55.00 75.53
N GLN A 182 -56.43 55.07 76.85
CA GLN A 182 -57.66 55.20 77.64
C GLN A 182 -57.28 55.79 79.03
N THR A 183 -58.08 56.57 79.78
CA THR A 183 -59.47 57.05 79.62
C THR A 183 -59.59 58.47 80.21
N VAL A 184 -60.67 59.21 79.91
CA VAL A 184 -60.93 60.57 80.41
C VAL A 184 -61.71 60.59 81.74
N ALA A 185 -61.10 61.11 82.81
CA ALA A 185 -61.76 61.63 84.03
C ALA A 185 -60.74 62.56 84.76
N SER A 186 -61.02 63.83 85.08
CA SER A 186 -61.88 64.33 86.19
C SER A 186 -61.53 63.65 87.53
N SER A 187 -61.02 64.30 88.58
CA SER A 187 -61.04 65.72 89.01
C SER A 187 -59.62 66.32 89.22
N SER A 188 -59.36 67.62 89.40
CA SER A 188 -60.08 68.63 90.22
C SER A 188 -59.68 70.09 89.89
N SER A 189 -60.40 71.06 90.49
CA SER A 189 -60.12 72.51 90.59
C SER A 189 -59.88 73.30 89.28
N LYS A 190 -60.76 74.27 89.00
CA LYS A 190 -60.59 75.23 87.89
C LYS A 190 -59.52 76.29 88.23
N SER A 191 -58.69 76.66 87.25
CA SER A 191 -57.67 77.72 87.36
C SER A 191 -57.78 78.69 86.16
N PRO A 192 -57.60 80.02 86.34
CA PRO A 192 -57.79 81.04 85.29
C PRO A 192 -56.93 80.85 84.02
N LEU A 193 -55.86 80.06 84.08
CA LEU A 193 -55.02 79.76 82.91
C LEU A 193 -55.78 79.01 81.80
N GLN A 194 -56.83 78.25 82.17
CA GLN A 194 -57.60 77.47 81.21
C GLN A 194 -58.35 78.34 80.19
N ASP A 195 -58.86 79.51 80.59
CA ASP A 195 -59.61 80.40 79.67
C ASP A 195 -58.67 81.12 78.69
N ILE A 196 -57.44 81.42 79.11
CA ILE A 196 -56.37 81.91 78.23
C ILE A 196 -55.98 80.83 77.22
N MET A 197 -55.84 79.57 77.65
CA MET A 197 -55.59 78.45 76.75
C MET A 197 -56.77 78.18 75.79
N ASN A 198 -58.02 78.32 76.26
CA ASN A 198 -59.23 78.14 75.45
C ASN A 198 -59.53 79.32 74.50
N THR A 199 -58.83 80.45 74.66
CA THR A 199 -59.01 81.63 73.79
C THR A 199 -58.66 81.27 72.34
N PRO A 200 -59.49 81.62 71.33
CA PRO A 200 -59.27 81.20 69.95
C PRO A 200 -57.88 81.55 69.38
N LYS A 201 -57.30 82.70 69.73
CA LYS A 201 -55.93 83.09 69.32
C LYS A 201 -54.80 82.24 69.94
N PHE A 202 -55.06 81.47 71.00
CA PHE A 202 -54.11 80.52 71.57
C PHE A 202 -54.29 79.12 70.97
N GLN A 203 -55.52 78.63 70.86
CA GLN A 203 -55.83 77.37 70.16
C GLN A 203 -55.37 77.41 68.70
N LEU A 204 -55.64 78.49 67.96
CA LEU A 204 -55.15 78.66 66.58
C LEU A 204 -53.61 78.60 66.52
N ARG A 205 -52.90 79.25 67.45
CA ARG A 205 -51.43 79.19 67.56
C ARG A 205 -50.90 77.88 68.13
N LYS A 206 -51.74 77.00 68.67
CA LYS A 206 -51.39 75.61 69.00
C LYS A 206 -51.50 74.76 67.74
N ILE A 207 -52.66 74.76 67.09
CA ILE A 207 -52.95 74.06 65.84
C ILE A 207 -51.95 74.45 64.73
N GLN A 208 -51.59 75.73 64.60
CA GLN A 208 -50.57 76.17 63.63
C GLN A 208 -49.18 75.59 63.89
N ARG A 209 -48.78 75.35 65.16
CA ARG A 209 -47.51 74.69 65.49
C ARG A 209 -47.58 73.17 65.34
N GLU A 210 -48.75 72.58 65.51
CA GLU A 210 -48.99 71.16 65.27
C GLU A 210 -48.99 70.87 63.76
N MET A 211 -49.70 71.65 62.94
CA MET A 211 -49.63 71.60 61.48
C MET A 211 -48.22 71.89 60.92
N MET A 212 -47.45 72.77 61.57
CA MET A 212 -46.05 73.02 61.18
C MET A 212 -45.20 71.77 61.38
N LYS A 213 -45.24 71.16 62.58
CA LYS A 213 -44.54 69.90 62.86
C LYS A 213 -45.01 68.74 61.99
N GLU A 214 -46.31 68.68 61.68
CA GLU A 214 -46.88 67.66 60.80
C GLU A 214 -46.44 67.86 59.34
N ARG A 215 -46.32 69.11 58.87
CA ARG A 215 -45.66 69.43 57.60
C ARG A 215 -44.18 69.03 57.63
N ASP A 216 -43.42 69.44 58.63
CA ASP A 216 -41.99 69.11 58.74
C ASP A 216 -41.75 67.59 58.74
N TYR A 217 -42.62 66.83 59.43
CA TYR A 217 -42.62 65.37 59.43
C TYR A 217 -42.99 64.77 58.07
N LYS A 218 -44.02 65.30 57.40
CA LYS A 218 -44.43 64.89 56.06
C LYS A 218 -43.34 65.18 55.02
N ASP A 219 -42.71 66.36 55.09
CA ASP A 219 -41.65 66.79 54.18
C ASP A 219 -40.33 66.03 54.46
N GLY A 220 -40.16 65.50 55.68
CA GLY A 220 -39.18 64.47 56.02
C GLY A 220 -39.50 63.13 55.34
N LEU A 221 -40.69 62.57 55.57
CA LEU A 221 -41.13 61.32 54.93
C LEU A 221 -41.08 61.37 53.39
N VAL A 222 -41.44 62.50 52.79
CA VAL A 222 -41.34 62.70 51.32
C VAL A 222 -39.89 62.67 50.85
N ARG A 223 -38.96 63.21 51.64
CA ARG A 223 -37.52 63.20 51.34
C ARG A 223 -36.91 61.81 51.49
N ASP A 224 -37.28 61.09 52.54
CA ASP A 224 -36.88 59.69 52.76
C ASP A 224 -37.44 58.79 51.66
N LEU A 225 -38.70 58.98 51.26
CA LEU A 225 -39.32 58.22 50.17
C LEU A 225 -38.69 58.55 48.82
N ALA A 226 -38.36 59.81 48.53
CA ALA A 226 -37.62 60.20 47.33
C ALA A 226 -36.19 59.62 47.30
N SER A 227 -35.49 59.57 48.45
CA SER A 227 -34.17 58.94 48.58
C SER A 227 -34.25 57.42 48.33
N ASN A 228 -35.24 56.74 48.91
CA ASN A 228 -35.50 55.33 48.64
C ASN A 228 -35.88 55.06 47.17
N LEU A 229 -36.66 55.96 46.54
CA LEU A 229 -37.01 55.84 45.12
C LEU A 229 -35.77 55.95 44.23
N ALA A 230 -34.86 56.89 44.52
CA ALA A 230 -33.60 57.02 43.81
C ALA A 230 -32.72 55.76 43.97
N LEU A 231 -32.60 55.24 45.19
CA LEU A 231 -31.84 54.01 45.49
C LEU A 231 -32.46 52.77 44.82
N LEU A 232 -33.79 52.70 44.71
CA LEU A 232 -34.48 51.68 43.89
C LEU A 232 -34.13 51.83 42.42
N THR A 233 -34.19 53.03 41.82
CA THR A 233 -33.81 53.21 40.40
C THR A 233 -32.33 52.88 40.12
N GLN A 234 -31.43 53.10 41.09
CA GLN A 234 -30.03 52.67 41.02
C GLN A 234 -29.89 51.14 41.10
N ARG A 235 -30.73 50.45 41.89
CA ARG A 235 -30.73 48.99 41.95
C ARG A 235 -31.35 48.38 40.70
N ASP A 236 -32.42 48.96 40.15
CA ASP A 236 -33.01 48.54 38.88
C ASP A 236 -32.03 48.67 37.71
N SER A 237 -31.21 49.72 37.67
CA SER A 237 -30.18 49.87 36.62
C SER A 237 -29.07 48.83 36.76
N HIS A 238 -28.64 48.52 37.98
CA HIS A 238 -27.70 47.40 38.22
C HIS A 238 -28.30 46.03 37.90
N ILE A 239 -29.58 45.79 38.22
CA ILE A 239 -30.28 44.54 37.88
C ILE A 239 -30.32 44.37 36.35
N ARG A 240 -30.66 45.41 35.59
CA ARG A 240 -30.62 45.39 34.11
C ARG A 240 -29.20 45.14 33.57
N GLN A 241 -28.18 45.72 34.18
CA GLN A 241 -26.78 45.50 33.81
C GLN A 241 -26.33 44.04 34.06
N LEU A 242 -26.79 43.43 35.15
CA LEU A 242 -26.52 42.02 35.47
C LEU A 242 -27.32 41.08 34.56
N GLN A 243 -28.58 41.40 34.24
CA GLN A 243 -29.40 40.66 33.26
C GLN A 243 -28.76 40.68 31.87
N TYR A 244 -28.28 41.84 31.40
CA TYR A 244 -27.55 41.94 30.12
C TYR A 244 -26.25 41.13 30.12
N ARG A 245 -25.50 41.12 31.25
CA ARG A 245 -24.31 40.26 31.40
C ARG A 245 -24.65 38.77 31.40
N LEU A 246 -25.75 38.37 32.04
CA LEU A 246 -26.23 36.98 32.04
C LEU A 246 -26.68 36.53 30.65
N GLU A 247 -27.43 37.34 29.93
CA GLU A 247 -27.88 36.99 28.58
C GLU A 247 -26.69 36.92 27.61
N LYS A 248 -25.74 37.86 27.66
CA LYS A 248 -24.52 37.80 26.83
C LYS A 248 -23.60 36.61 27.19
N LEU A 249 -23.56 36.20 28.47
CA LEU A 249 -22.86 34.97 28.85
C LEU A 249 -23.57 33.73 28.31
N LYS A 250 -24.89 33.68 28.40
CA LYS A 250 -25.74 32.58 27.91
C LYS A 250 -25.69 32.45 26.38
N GLU A 251 -25.64 33.57 25.66
CA GLU A 251 -25.40 33.66 24.22
C GLU A 251 -24.03 33.05 23.87
N ALA A 252 -22.95 33.50 24.53
CA ALA A 252 -21.61 32.95 24.33
C ALA A 252 -21.46 31.47 24.76
N TYR A 253 -22.26 30.98 25.72
CA TYR A 253 -22.36 29.56 26.05
C TYR A 253 -23.05 28.78 24.93
N GLY A 254 -24.16 29.30 24.39
CA GLY A 254 -24.87 28.70 23.25
C GLY A 254 -24.00 28.65 21.99
N ASP A 255 -23.27 29.71 21.67
CA ASP A 255 -22.29 29.72 20.56
C ASP A 255 -21.22 28.64 20.74
N ARG A 256 -20.69 28.48 21.97
CA ARG A 256 -19.70 27.44 22.28
C ARG A 256 -20.29 26.03 22.21
N GLU A 257 -21.53 25.85 22.66
CA GLU A 257 -22.25 24.58 22.62
C GLU A 257 -22.59 24.17 21.18
N ASN A 258 -22.95 25.14 20.33
CA ASN A 258 -23.09 24.95 18.87
C ASN A 258 -21.76 24.53 18.23
N VAL A 259 -20.64 25.23 18.51
CA VAL A 259 -19.31 24.87 17.98
C VAL A 259 -18.87 23.46 18.41
N ILE A 260 -19.16 23.06 19.66
CA ILE A 260 -18.90 21.69 20.13
C ILE A 260 -19.82 20.69 19.40
N GLY A 261 -21.10 21.02 19.20
CA GLY A 261 -22.03 20.22 18.40
C GLY A 261 -21.57 20.01 16.96
N ASP A 262 -21.10 21.07 16.29
CA ASP A 262 -20.57 21.01 14.94
C ASP A 262 -19.28 20.19 14.85
N GLN A 263 -18.36 20.33 15.83
CA GLN A 263 -17.18 19.47 15.92
C GLN A 263 -17.54 17.99 16.14
N ILE A 264 -18.55 17.69 16.96
CA ILE A 264 -19.07 16.34 17.14
C ILE A 264 -19.70 15.80 15.85
N ASN A 265 -20.46 16.62 15.11
CA ASN A 265 -21.04 16.27 13.81
C ASN A 265 -19.94 16.05 12.75
N GLU A 266 -18.89 16.85 12.74
CA GLU A 266 -17.74 16.68 11.84
C GLU A 266 -16.97 15.38 12.16
N LEU A 267 -16.77 15.05 13.45
CA LEU A 267 -16.18 13.77 13.87
C LEU A 267 -17.11 12.58 13.55
N GLN A 268 -18.42 12.72 13.71
CA GLN A 268 -19.41 11.70 13.38
C GLN A 268 -19.44 11.41 11.86
N THR A 269 -19.38 12.45 11.02
CA THR A 269 -19.30 12.31 9.56
C THR A 269 -17.95 11.74 9.11
N LYS A 270 -16.82 12.22 9.66
CA LYS A 270 -15.49 11.60 9.44
C LYS A 270 -15.48 10.12 9.83
N LYS A 271 -16.06 9.75 10.97
CA LYS A 271 -16.22 8.36 11.42
C LYS A 271 -17.04 7.53 10.42
N ASN A 272 -18.16 8.06 9.93
CA ASN A 272 -18.99 7.36 8.93
C ASN A 272 -18.26 7.19 7.58
N THR A 273 -17.51 8.19 7.13
CA THR A 273 -16.67 8.09 5.92
C THR A 273 -15.54 7.07 6.07
N LEU A 274 -14.88 7.02 7.24
CA LEU A 274 -13.88 5.99 7.54
C LEU A 274 -14.50 4.60 7.66
N GLN A 275 -15.70 4.47 8.24
CA GLN A 275 -16.46 3.22 8.31
C GLN A 275 -16.83 2.72 6.91
N MET A 276 -17.27 3.61 6.01
CA MET A 276 -17.50 3.28 4.59
C MET A 276 -16.22 2.83 3.91
N ARG A 277 -15.14 3.62 3.99
CA ARG A 277 -13.86 3.29 3.34
C ARG A 277 -13.24 2.00 3.87
N LEU A 278 -13.44 1.68 5.15
CA LEU A 278 -13.05 0.38 5.73
C LEU A 278 -13.90 -0.77 5.15
N ASN A 279 -15.22 -0.61 5.04
CA ASN A 279 -16.10 -1.61 4.42
C ASN A 279 -15.77 -1.81 2.92
N GLU A 280 -15.37 -0.75 2.23
CA GLU A 280 -14.96 -0.74 0.83
C GLU A 280 -13.62 -1.46 0.64
N MET A 281 -12.59 -1.11 1.44
CA MET A 281 -11.33 -1.86 1.53
C MET A 281 -11.53 -3.34 1.88
N LEU A 282 -12.50 -3.67 2.75
CA LEU A 282 -12.85 -5.06 3.11
C LEU A 282 -13.60 -5.79 1.98
N LYS A 283 -14.27 -5.07 1.08
CA LYS A 283 -14.85 -5.63 -0.13
C LYS A 283 -13.76 -5.85 -1.18
N GLU A 284 -12.91 -4.85 -1.43
CA GLU A 284 -11.75 -4.96 -2.30
C GLU A 284 -10.84 -6.12 -1.90
N ASN A 285 -10.58 -6.33 -0.60
CA ASN A 285 -9.80 -7.49 -0.13
C ASN A 285 -10.49 -8.84 -0.38
N LYS A 286 -11.84 -8.91 -0.42
CA LYS A 286 -12.57 -10.13 -0.79
C LYS A 286 -12.53 -10.36 -2.31
N ASP A 287 -12.70 -9.31 -3.08
CA ASP A 287 -12.68 -9.35 -4.55
C ASP A 287 -11.25 -9.68 -5.05
N LEU A 288 -10.22 -9.08 -4.43
CA LEU A 288 -8.81 -9.44 -4.62
C LEU A 288 -8.54 -10.89 -4.23
N LYS A 289 -9.03 -11.38 -3.07
CA LYS A 289 -8.87 -12.79 -2.69
C LYS A 289 -9.57 -13.73 -3.68
N GLY A 290 -10.74 -13.34 -4.21
CA GLY A 290 -11.43 -14.07 -5.28
C GLY A 290 -10.61 -14.12 -6.56
N ASN A 291 -9.97 -13.01 -6.93
CA ASN A 291 -9.04 -12.95 -8.06
C ASN A 291 -7.76 -13.76 -7.80
N THR A 292 -7.18 -13.73 -6.59
CA THR A 292 -6.03 -14.58 -6.23
C THR A 292 -6.38 -16.05 -6.42
N SER A 293 -7.51 -16.52 -5.87
CA SER A 293 -7.97 -17.90 -6.06
C SER A 293 -8.63 -18.18 -7.42
N LEU A 294 -8.54 -17.24 -8.37
CA LEU A 294 -8.75 -17.46 -9.81
C LEU A 294 -7.43 -17.51 -10.56
N MET A 295 -6.47 -16.65 -10.17
CA MET A 295 -5.09 -16.64 -10.65
C MET A 295 -4.37 -17.94 -10.29
N GLU A 296 -4.52 -18.43 -9.06
CA GLU A 296 -4.02 -19.74 -8.58
C GLU A 296 -4.51 -20.86 -9.51
N ARG A 297 -5.83 -20.98 -9.72
CA ARG A 297 -6.40 -21.97 -10.65
C ARG A 297 -5.94 -21.80 -12.09
N LYS A 298 -5.74 -20.57 -12.59
CA LYS A 298 -5.22 -20.37 -13.96
C LYS A 298 -3.72 -20.69 -14.04
N VAL A 299 -2.96 -20.56 -12.95
CA VAL A 299 -1.58 -21.05 -12.85
C VAL A 299 -1.55 -22.58 -12.80
N ASP A 300 -2.46 -23.23 -12.05
CA ASP A 300 -2.62 -24.69 -12.05
C ASP A 300 -2.98 -25.21 -13.46
N GLU A 301 -3.99 -24.62 -14.10
CA GLU A 301 -4.37 -24.92 -15.49
C GLU A 301 -3.19 -24.72 -16.46
N LEU A 302 -2.42 -23.63 -16.32
CA LEU A 302 -1.23 -23.41 -17.15
C LEU A 302 -0.08 -24.37 -16.81
N ALA A 303 0.02 -24.88 -15.59
CA ALA A 303 1.00 -25.90 -15.22
C ALA A 303 0.65 -27.26 -15.85
N ASP A 304 -0.63 -27.63 -15.83
CA ASP A 304 -1.16 -28.81 -16.54
C ASP A 304 -0.99 -28.67 -18.07
N GLU A 305 -1.35 -27.53 -18.65
CA GLU A 305 -1.15 -27.22 -20.08
C GLU A 305 0.36 -27.32 -20.45
N ASN A 306 1.26 -26.76 -19.64
CA ASN A 306 2.72 -26.89 -19.84
C ASN A 306 3.23 -28.32 -19.63
N GLY A 307 2.64 -29.10 -18.73
CA GLY A 307 2.93 -30.52 -18.55
C GLY A 307 2.55 -31.34 -19.78
N VAL A 308 1.37 -31.10 -20.34
CA VAL A 308 0.91 -31.71 -21.59
C VAL A 308 1.82 -31.29 -22.75
N LEU A 309 2.12 -30.00 -22.92
CA LEU A 309 3.02 -29.50 -23.97
C LEU A 309 4.43 -30.10 -23.82
N SER A 310 4.95 -30.20 -22.60
CA SER A 310 6.24 -30.86 -22.33
C SER A 310 6.23 -32.34 -22.70
N SER A 311 5.10 -33.04 -22.52
CA SER A 311 4.97 -34.44 -22.96
C SER A 311 4.89 -34.57 -24.49
N GLN A 312 4.24 -33.60 -25.16
CA GLN A 312 4.20 -33.53 -26.62
C GLN A 312 5.57 -33.22 -27.21
N VAL A 313 6.28 -32.21 -26.68
CA VAL A 313 7.66 -31.88 -27.07
C VAL A 313 8.58 -33.08 -26.90
N ARG A 314 8.52 -33.79 -25.75
CA ARG A 314 9.30 -35.02 -25.53
C ARG A 314 8.97 -36.12 -26.55
N THR A 315 7.72 -36.23 -26.97
CA THR A 315 7.27 -37.17 -28.00
C THR A 315 7.80 -36.77 -29.38
N VAL A 316 7.72 -35.48 -29.74
CA VAL A 316 8.26 -34.95 -31.00
C VAL A 316 9.78 -35.08 -31.06
N CYS A 317 10.51 -34.80 -29.97
CA CYS A 317 11.95 -35.04 -29.90
C CYS A 317 12.31 -36.53 -30.05
N SER A 318 11.47 -37.44 -29.52
CA SER A 318 11.65 -38.89 -29.70
C SER A 318 11.41 -39.33 -31.15
N GLN A 319 10.42 -38.73 -31.85
CA GLN A 319 10.18 -38.94 -33.27
C GLN A 319 11.29 -38.34 -34.14
N LEU A 320 11.79 -37.16 -33.78
CA LEU A 320 12.89 -36.49 -34.48
C LEU A 320 14.18 -37.28 -34.37
N ALA A 321 14.55 -37.76 -33.17
CA ALA A 321 15.70 -38.65 -32.98
C ALA A 321 15.57 -39.98 -33.76
N TYR A 322 14.34 -40.51 -33.90
CA TYR A 322 14.08 -41.67 -34.76
C TYR A 322 14.29 -41.34 -36.25
N PHE A 323 13.81 -40.18 -36.73
CA PHE A 323 14.04 -39.73 -38.10
C PHE A 323 15.52 -39.39 -38.38
N GLU A 324 16.25 -38.82 -37.42
CA GLU A 324 17.69 -38.59 -37.53
C GLU A 324 18.47 -39.91 -37.65
N ALA A 325 18.12 -40.92 -36.84
CA ALA A 325 18.70 -42.25 -36.94
C ALA A 325 18.38 -42.94 -38.28
N GLU A 326 17.15 -42.81 -38.78
CA GLU A 326 16.75 -43.35 -40.09
C GLU A 326 17.39 -42.60 -41.27
N VAL A 327 17.58 -41.28 -41.17
CA VAL A 327 18.35 -40.48 -42.14
C VAL A 327 19.82 -40.86 -42.13
N ALA A 328 20.43 -41.09 -40.95
CA ALA A 328 21.79 -41.60 -40.85
C ALA A 328 21.93 -42.99 -41.50
N ARG A 329 20.98 -43.90 -41.23
CA ARG A 329 20.91 -45.22 -41.86
C ARG A 329 20.74 -45.15 -43.39
N LEU A 330 19.89 -44.25 -43.87
CA LEU A 330 19.69 -44.03 -45.31
C LEU A 330 20.95 -43.46 -45.97
N ASN A 331 21.61 -42.48 -45.36
CA ASN A 331 22.89 -41.92 -45.82
C ASN A 331 24.00 -43.00 -45.86
N GLU A 332 24.06 -43.90 -44.87
CA GLU A 332 24.99 -45.04 -44.90
C GLU A 332 24.68 -45.98 -46.07
N THR A 333 23.42 -46.35 -46.29
CA THR A 333 23.05 -47.18 -47.46
C THR A 333 23.27 -46.47 -48.80
N GLN A 334 23.13 -45.14 -48.87
CA GLN A 334 23.50 -44.38 -50.06
C GLN A 334 25.02 -44.39 -50.27
N ALA A 335 25.81 -44.30 -49.20
CA ALA A 335 27.27 -44.36 -49.27
C ALA A 335 27.78 -45.75 -49.70
N THR A 336 27.17 -46.84 -49.21
CA THR A 336 27.51 -48.20 -49.68
C THR A 336 27.12 -48.40 -51.14
N SER A 337 25.87 -48.08 -51.53
CA SER A 337 25.44 -48.19 -52.93
C SER A 337 26.28 -47.33 -53.87
N LYS A 338 26.65 -46.10 -53.48
CA LYS A 338 27.54 -45.23 -54.27
C LYS A 338 28.94 -45.82 -54.43
N LYS A 339 29.46 -46.49 -53.39
CA LYS A 339 30.76 -47.18 -53.42
C LYS A 339 30.73 -48.44 -54.30
N GLU A 340 29.62 -49.17 -54.29
CA GLU A 340 29.38 -50.31 -55.17
C GLU A 340 29.31 -49.84 -56.64
N TRP A 341 28.49 -48.83 -56.94
CA TRP A 341 28.41 -48.22 -58.27
C TRP A 341 29.75 -47.69 -58.78
N THR A 342 30.60 -47.08 -57.95
CA THR A 342 31.94 -46.65 -58.39
C THR A 342 32.89 -47.82 -58.62
N SER A 343 32.76 -48.92 -57.87
CA SER A 343 33.51 -50.15 -58.10
C SER A 343 33.10 -50.83 -59.42
N GLU A 344 31.80 -50.97 -59.66
CA GLU A 344 31.24 -51.57 -60.88
C GLU A 344 31.55 -50.71 -62.12
N THR A 345 31.43 -49.38 -62.01
CA THR A 345 31.87 -48.45 -63.07
C THR A 345 33.37 -48.57 -63.35
N GLY A 346 34.20 -48.73 -62.31
CA GLY A 346 35.63 -48.96 -62.43
C GLY A 346 35.98 -50.28 -63.12
N GLN A 347 35.21 -51.34 -62.83
CA GLN A 347 35.34 -52.63 -63.50
C GLN A 347 34.92 -52.53 -64.98
N LEU A 348 33.75 -51.98 -65.29
CA LEU A 348 33.29 -51.79 -66.66
C LEU A 348 34.25 -50.90 -67.49
N GLN A 349 34.89 -49.90 -66.87
CA GLN A 349 35.95 -49.14 -67.53
C GLN A 349 37.24 -49.94 -67.79
N SER A 350 37.56 -50.94 -66.96
CA SER A 350 38.72 -51.80 -67.20
C SER A 350 38.42 -52.83 -68.30
N GLU A 351 37.22 -53.41 -68.29
CA GLU A 351 36.72 -54.31 -69.34
C GLU A 351 36.60 -53.60 -70.70
N LEU A 352 36.11 -52.35 -70.73
CA LEU A 352 36.07 -51.54 -71.95
C LEU A 352 37.47 -51.23 -72.50
N LYS A 353 38.45 -50.96 -71.64
CA LYS A 353 39.86 -50.78 -72.06
C LYS A 353 40.45 -52.08 -72.61
N GLN A 354 40.16 -53.22 -71.99
CA GLN A 354 40.58 -54.53 -72.47
C GLN A 354 39.95 -54.87 -73.83
N ALA A 355 38.66 -54.63 -74.01
CA ALA A 355 37.97 -54.80 -75.29
C ALA A 355 38.49 -53.85 -76.38
N THR A 356 38.90 -52.62 -76.00
CA THR A 356 39.53 -51.67 -76.93
C THR A 356 40.91 -52.16 -77.39
N ALA A 357 41.76 -52.64 -76.47
CA ALA A 357 43.06 -53.23 -76.83
C ALA A 357 42.91 -54.52 -77.68
N GLN A 358 41.87 -55.33 -77.42
CA GLN A 358 41.56 -56.49 -78.27
C GLN A 358 41.09 -56.06 -79.68
N LYS A 359 40.30 -54.99 -79.79
CA LYS A 359 39.90 -54.40 -81.08
C LYS A 359 41.11 -53.85 -81.85
N GLU A 360 42.06 -53.22 -81.18
CA GLU A 360 43.30 -52.72 -81.78
C GLU A 360 44.16 -53.89 -82.32
N LEU A 361 44.37 -54.94 -81.52
CA LEU A 361 45.05 -56.17 -81.96
C LEU A 361 44.36 -56.87 -83.15
N LEU A 362 43.02 -56.88 -83.17
CA LEU A 362 42.25 -57.40 -84.32
C LEU A 362 42.34 -56.47 -85.54
N GLY A 363 42.52 -55.16 -85.34
CA GLY A 363 42.81 -54.18 -86.38
C GLY A 363 44.17 -54.42 -87.04
N GLU A 364 45.21 -54.65 -86.24
CA GLU A 364 46.54 -55.06 -86.74
C GLU A 364 46.46 -56.37 -87.54
N GLN A 365 45.72 -57.36 -87.04
CA GLN A 365 45.51 -58.63 -87.76
C GLN A 365 44.75 -58.43 -89.08
N LEU A 366 43.72 -57.57 -89.13
CA LEU A 366 43.01 -57.22 -90.35
C LEU A 366 43.92 -56.49 -91.35
N GLN A 367 44.79 -55.59 -90.89
CA GLN A 367 45.75 -54.89 -91.75
C GLN A 367 46.81 -55.85 -92.32
N ILE A 368 47.28 -56.81 -91.53
CA ILE A 368 48.16 -57.90 -91.98
C ILE A 368 47.44 -58.79 -93.00
N LEU A 369 46.15 -59.06 -92.82
CA LEU A 369 45.35 -59.84 -93.77
C LEU A 369 45.09 -59.07 -95.08
N GLN A 370 44.79 -57.77 -95.04
CA GLN A 370 44.68 -56.93 -96.23
C GLN A 370 46.00 -56.88 -97.02
N GLY A 371 47.14 -56.75 -96.33
CA GLY A 371 48.46 -56.82 -96.97
C GLY A 371 48.70 -58.16 -97.68
N LYS A 372 48.29 -59.28 -97.07
CA LYS A 372 48.35 -60.61 -97.70
C LYS A 372 47.40 -60.77 -98.88
N ILE A 373 46.18 -60.21 -98.79
CA ILE A 373 45.20 -60.23 -99.88
C ILE A 373 45.75 -59.46 -101.09
N SER A 374 46.32 -58.27 -100.89
CA SER A 374 46.94 -57.49 -101.97
C SER A 374 48.03 -58.28 -102.71
N CYS A 375 48.90 -59.00 -102.00
CA CYS A 375 49.91 -59.86 -102.64
C CYS A 375 49.29 -61.03 -103.44
N LEU A 376 48.19 -61.62 -102.95
CA LEU A 376 47.48 -62.70 -103.64
C LEU A 376 46.69 -62.19 -104.86
N GLU A 377 46.21 -60.94 -104.82
CA GLU A 377 45.58 -60.27 -105.96
C GLU A 377 46.59 -59.99 -107.07
N ASP A 378 47.84 -59.61 -106.74
CA ASP A 378 48.94 -59.51 -107.70
C ASP A 378 49.28 -60.88 -108.34
N ASP A 379 49.34 -61.97 -107.55
CA ASP A 379 49.55 -63.34 -108.06
C ASP A 379 48.42 -63.80 -108.99
N ILE A 380 47.16 -63.46 -108.70
CA ILE A 380 46.00 -63.79 -109.55
C ILE A 380 46.03 -63.01 -110.88
N ASN A 381 46.47 -61.76 -110.87
CA ASN A 381 46.64 -60.96 -112.08
C ASN A 381 47.75 -61.51 -113.01
N MET A 382 48.70 -62.28 -112.48
CA MET A 382 49.68 -63.04 -113.27
C MET A 382 49.12 -64.34 -113.89
N ALA A 383 48.06 -64.91 -113.32
CA ALA A 383 47.52 -66.23 -113.70
C ALA A 383 46.40 -66.20 -114.76
N THR A 384 45.90 -65.02 -115.14
CA THR A 384 44.67 -64.86 -115.94
C THR A 384 44.88 -64.65 -117.46
N LYS A 385 45.93 -65.27 -118.03
CA LYS A 385 46.25 -65.20 -119.47
C LYS A 385 46.69 -66.54 -120.08
N GLU A 386 45.75 -67.46 -120.32
CA GLU A 386 45.80 -68.41 -121.46
C GLU A 386 44.40 -69.02 -121.74
N GLU A 387 44.28 -69.85 -122.78
CA GLU A 387 43.08 -69.90 -123.66
C GLU A 387 41.98 -70.95 -123.35
N VAL A 388 40.93 -70.92 -124.20
CA VAL A 388 39.64 -71.63 -124.11
C VAL A 388 39.46 -72.66 -125.24
N GLY A 389 38.71 -73.75 -124.98
CA GLY A 389 38.05 -74.61 -125.98
C GLY A 389 37.14 -75.62 -125.25
N GLU A 390 35.83 -75.69 -125.49
CA GLU A 390 35.13 -76.20 -126.69
C GLU A 390 35.40 -77.70 -126.97
N ASN A 391 34.43 -78.57 -127.33
CA ASN A 391 33.07 -78.36 -127.87
C ASN A 391 32.16 -79.61 -127.65
N MET A 392 30.95 -79.61 -128.22
CA MET A 392 30.02 -80.73 -128.51
C MET A 392 29.08 -81.29 -127.42
N GLY A 393 27.81 -81.40 -127.80
CA GLY A 393 26.84 -82.43 -127.35
C GLY A 393 26.11 -82.99 -128.59
N PRO A 394 24.92 -83.62 -128.47
CA PRO A 394 24.29 -84.14 -127.25
C PRO A 394 23.75 -85.60 -127.41
N ILE A 395 23.83 -86.43 -126.35
CA ILE A 395 23.11 -87.72 -126.29
C ILE A 395 21.72 -87.51 -125.65
N MET A 396 20.99 -86.53 -126.17
CA MET A 396 19.66 -86.15 -125.69
C MET A 396 18.58 -87.12 -126.17
N GLU A 397 18.14 -88.00 -125.25
CA GLU A 397 16.72 -88.40 -125.11
C GLU A 397 16.52 -89.31 -123.90
N LYS A 398 17.51 -90.17 -123.59
CA LYS A 398 17.41 -91.14 -122.49
C LYS A 398 17.85 -90.59 -121.14
N ASP A 399 18.93 -89.81 -121.10
CA ASP A 399 19.42 -89.23 -119.85
C ASP A 399 18.49 -88.13 -119.34
N LEU A 400 17.83 -87.38 -120.24
CA LEU A 400 16.87 -86.32 -119.88
C LEU A 400 15.74 -86.83 -118.96
N LEU A 401 15.28 -88.07 -119.14
CA LEU A 401 14.25 -88.68 -118.28
C LEU A 401 14.79 -89.11 -116.90
N ASN A 402 16.08 -89.39 -116.78
CA ASN A 402 16.73 -89.61 -115.48
C ASN A 402 17.04 -88.27 -114.81
N THR A 403 17.52 -87.27 -115.55
CA THR A 403 17.71 -85.90 -115.03
C THR A 403 16.40 -85.33 -114.50
N LEU A 404 15.30 -85.41 -115.26
CA LEU A 404 13.98 -84.98 -114.79
C LEU A 404 13.47 -85.78 -113.57
N ARG A 405 13.91 -87.03 -113.39
CA ARG A 405 13.60 -87.82 -112.19
C ARG A 405 14.34 -87.29 -110.98
N GLU A 406 15.65 -87.11 -111.12
CA GLU A 406 16.57 -86.64 -110.08
C GLU A 406 16.27 -85.18 -109.71
N GLU A 407 15.87 -84.35 -110.68
CA GLU A 407 15.41 -82.96 -110.53
C GLU A 407 14.04 -82.88 -109.81
N ILE A 408 13.11 -83.82 -110.05
CA ILE A 408 11.87 -83.95 -109.24
C ILE A 408 12.18 -84.39 -107.80
N ASP A 409 13.10 -85.33 -107.62
CA ASP A 409 13.48 -85.83 -106.29
C ASP A 409 14.30 -84.75 -105.51
N ILE A 410 15.06 -83.88 -106.20
CA ILE A 410 15.66 -82.64 -105.64
C ILE A 410 14.57 -81.61 -105.30
N LEU A 411 13.69 -81.24 -106.23
CA LEU A 411 12.63 -80.24 -106.00
C LEU A 411 11.67 -80.65 -104.89
N THR A 412 11.41 -81.94 -104.70
CA THR A 412 10.62 -82.43 -103.56
C THR A 412 11.41 -82.39 -102.24
N HIS A 413 12.73 -82.62 -102.26
CA HIS A 413 13.58 -82.39 -101.09
C HIS A 413 13.65 -80.90 -100.72
N GLU A 414 13.84 -80.00 -101.68
CA GLU A 414 13.80 -78.54 -101.48
C GLU A 414 12.44 -78.07 -100.99
N THR A 415 11.34 -78.58 -101.55
CA THR A 415 9.98 -78.29 -101.08
C THR A 415 9.78 -78.75 -99.63
N MET A 416 10.34 -79.91 -99.25
CA MET A 416 10.29 -80.41 -97.88
C MET A 416 11.17 -79.60 -96.92
N ASN A 417 12.35 -79.15 -97.36
CA ASN A 417 13.23 -78.28 -96.59
C ASN A 417 12.59 -76.89 -96.37
N ASN A 418 12.07 -76.28 -97.44
CA ASN A 418 11.31 -75.02 -97.39
C ASN A 418 10.08 -75.14 -96.49
N LYS A 419 9.37 -76.27 -96.51
CA LYS A 419 8.25 -76.54 -95.58
C LYS A 419 8.73 -76.59 -94.12
N ASN A 420 9.84 -77.24 -93.83
CA ASN A 420 10.42 -77.29 -92.49
C ASN A 420 10.88 -75.89 -92.03
N GLU A 421 11.45 -75.08 -92.93
CA GLU A 421 11.87 -73.72 -92.62
C GLU A 421 10.67 -72.77 -92.42
N ILE A 422 9.58 -72.96 -93.18
CA ILE A 422 8.30 -72.27 -92.95
C ILE A 422 7.76 -72.64 -91.57
N GLN A 423 7.67 -73.92 -91.21
CA GLN A 423 7.21 -74.35 -89.89
C GLN A 423 8.09 -73.78 -88.76
N ALA A 424 9.42 -73.79 -88.92
CA ALA A 424 10.34 -73.20 -87.95
C ALA A 424 10.23 -71.65 -87.86
N LYS A 425 9.79 -70.98 -88.92
CA LYS A 425 9.45 -69.54 -88.91
C LYS A 425 8.08 -69.31 -88.24
N GLU A 426 7.08 -70.14 -88.51
CA GLU A 426 5.76 -70.10 -87.86
C GLU A 426 5.87 -70.32 -86.34
N GLU A 427 6.66 -71.29 -85.90
CA GLU A 427 6.92 -71.55 -84.46
C GLU A 427 7.62 -70.37 -83.78
N LYS A 428 8.59 -69.73 -84.45
CA LYS A 428 9.22 -68.47 -83.96
C LYS A 428 8.24 -67.31 -83.90
N LEU A 429 7.37 -67.17 -84.90
CA LEU A 429 6.37 -66.10 -84.98
C LEU A 429 5.29 -66.28 -83.90
N ALA A 430 4.85 -67.52 -83.66
CA ALA A 430 3.96 -67.86 -82.55
C ALA A 430 4.61 -67.53 -81.18
N LYS A 431 5.91 -67.82 -81.00
CA LYS A 431 6.63 -67.46 -79.77
C LYS A 431 6.70 -65.93 -79.58
N LEU A 432 7.05 -65.17 -80.63
CA LEU A 432 7.09 -63.71 -80.58
C LEU A 432 5.70 -63.08 -80.32
N LEU A 433 4.62 -63.67 -80.83
CA LEU A 433 3.25 -63.23 -80.53
C LEU A 433 2.88 -63.48 -79.06
N LEU A 434 3.30 -64.61 -78.49
CA LEU A 434 3.10 -64.90 -77.06
C LEU A 434 3.92 -63.97 -76.17
N GLU A 435 5.17 -63.69 -76.54
CA GLU A 435 6.08 -62.77 -75.84
C GLU A 435 5.51 -61.34 -75.82
N LYS A 436 5.11 -60.82 -77.00
CA LYS A 436 4.40 -59.54 -77.13
C LYS A 436 3.09 -59.49 -76.34
N SER A 437 2.34 -60.60 -76.29
CA SER A 437 1.11 -60.68 -75.48
C SER A 437 1.39 -60.64 -73.97
N ASN A 438 2.55 -61.11 -73.52
CA ASN A 438 2.97 -61.03 -72.12
C ASN A 438 3.45 -59.62 -71.77
N GLU A 439 4.24 -58.98 -72.63
CA GLU A 439 4.64 -57.57 -72.51
C GLU A 439 3.40 -56.65 -72.40
N GLN A 440 2.44 -56.81 -73.32
CA GLN A 440 1.20 -56.04 -73.31
C GLN A 440 0.39 -56.25 -72.00
N ASN A 441 0.41 -57.46 -71.42
CA ASN A 441 -0.23 -57.77 -70.15
C ASN A 441 0.49 -57.11 -68.95
N ILE A 442 1.82 -57.01 -69.00
CA ILE A 442 2.64 -56.31 -67.99
C ILE A 442 2.35 -54.81 -68.03
N PHE A 443 2.43 -54.17 -69.20
CA PHE A 443 2.09 -52.74 -69.35
C PHE A 443 0.65 -52.44 -68.92
N GLN A 444 -0.31 -53.32 -69.22
CA GLN A 444 -1.70 -53.12 -68.79
C GLN A 444 -1.86 -53.17 -67.26
N LYS A 445 -1.10 -54.02 -66.55
CA LYS A 445 -1.06 -54.04 -65.07
C LYS A 445 -0.37 -52.80 -64.50
N GLU A 446 0.71 -52.34 -65.13
CA GLU A 446 1.45 -51.15 -64.71
C GLU A 446 0.61 -49.88 -64.84
N ILE A 447 -0.15 -49.74 -65.93
CA ILE A 447 -1.15 -48.68 -66.12
C ILE A 447 -2.24 -48.75 -65.04
N GLN A 448 -2.72 -49.95 -64.67
CA GLN A 448 -3.70 -50.11 -63.59
C GLN A 448 -3.12 -49.70 -62.23
N ALA A 449 -1.88 -50.09 -61.92
CA ALA A 449 -1.21 -49.71 -60.67
C ALA A 449 -0.95 -48.19 -60.59
N LEU A 450 -0.59 -47.55 -61.70
CA LEU A 450 -0.45 -46.09 -61.80
C LEU A 450 -1.79 -45.38 -61.60
N ASN A 451 -2.89 -45.86 -62.20
CA ASN A 451 -4.21 -45.26 -62.01
C ASN A 451 -4.67 -45.32 -60.55
N VAL A 452 -4.54 -46.46 -59.87
CA VAL A 452 -4.86 -46.58 -58.43
C VAL A 452 -4.04 -45.59 -57.62
N ARG A 453 -2.73 -45.48 -57.89
CA ARG A 453 -1.85 -44.56 -57.16
C ARG A 453 -2.17 -43.08 -57.43
N VAL A 454 -2.67 -42.73 -58.62
CA VAL A 454 -3.18 -41.37 -58.93
C VAL A 454 -4.49 -41.10 -58.20
N GLU A 455 -5.37 -42.09 -58.07
CA GLU A 455 -6.64 -41.99 -57.35
C GLU A 455 -6.43 -41.86 -55.83
N ASP A 456 -5.50 -42.64 -55.26
CA ASP A 456 -5.02 -42.49 -53.87
C ASP A 456 -4.45 -41.08 -53.63
N LEU A 457 -3.54 -40.62 -54.49
CA LEU A 457 -2.96 -39.27 -54.39
C LEU A 457 -4.01 -38.16 -54.54
N SER A 458 -5.01 -38.34 -55.39
CA SER A 458 -6.13 -37.40 -55.54
C SER A 458 -6.98 -37.33 -54.27
N SER A 459 -7.23 -38.47 -53.60
CA SER A 459 -7.94 -38.51 -52.33
C SER A 459 -7.15 -37.81 -51.20
N SER A 460 -5.84 -38.04 -51.14
CA SER A 460 -4.93 -37.43 -50.17
C SER A 460 -4.80 -35.92 -50.37
N LEU A 461 -4.66 -35.47 -51.62
CA LEU A 461 -4.66 -34.04 -51.98
C LEU A 461 -5.97 -33.38 -51.56
N LYS A 462 -7.11 -34.02 -51.82
CA LYS A 462 -8.44 -33.51 -51.45
C LYS A 462 -8.62 -33.40 -49.93
N GLN A 463 -8.07 -34.33 -49.15
CA GLN A 463 -8.02 -34.21 -47.69
C GLN A 463 -7.14 -33.02 -47.27
N ALA A 464 -5.94 -32.88 -47.83
CA ALA A 464 -5.04 -31.77 -47.53
C ALA A 464 -5.69 -30.41 -47.85
N GLU A 465 -6.42 -30.27 -48.97
CA GLU A 465 -7.19 -29.05 -49.26
C GLU A 465 -8.33 -28.79 -48.28
N GLN A 466 -8.92 -29.82 -47.65
CA GLN A 466 -9.94 -29.66 -46.63
C GLN A 466 -9.31 -29.21 -45.30
N GLU A 467 -8.18 -29.79 -44.91
CA GLU A 467 -7.42 -29.36 -43.73
C GLU A 467 -6.88 -27.93 -43.88
N ILE A 468 -6.41 -27.54 -45.06
CA ILE A 468 -5.96 -26.16 -45.34
C ILE A 468 -7.14 -25.19 -45.22
N ARG A 469 -8.31 -25.51 -45.81
CA ARG A 469 -9.52 -24.67 -45.69
C ARG A 469 -9.98 -24.54 -44.23
N HIS A 470 -9.97 -25.61 -43.46
CA HIS A 470 -10.33 -25.55 -42.03
C HIS A 470 -9.33 -24.71 -41.21
N LYS A 471 -8.01 -24.84 -41.48
CA LYS A 471 -6.97 -24.01 -40.85
C LYS A 471 -7.11 -22.53 -41.23
N GLN A 472 -7.48 -22.22 -42.47
CA GLN A 472 -7.76 -20.85 -42.93
C GLN A 472 -9.01 -20.25 -42.25
N GLU A 473 -10.09 -21.03 -42.11
CA GLU A 473 -11.31 -20.61 -41.41
C GLU A 473 -11.06 -20.38 -39.91
N LEU A 474 -10.26 -21.25 -39.27
CA LEU A 474 -9.84 -21.08 -37.88
C LEU A 474 -8.99 -19.80 -37.70
N LEU A 475 -8.02 -19.56 -38.59
CA LEU A 475 -7.20 -18.35 -38.58
C LEU A 475 -8.04 -17.08 -38.78
N ALA A 476 -9.01 -17.09 -39.70
CA ALA A 476 -9.93 -15.97 -39.90
C ALA A 476 -10.79 -15.70 -38.66
N LYS A 477 -11.23 -16.75 -37.95
CA LYS A 477 -11.96 -16.62 -36.68
C LYS A 477 -11.07 -16.02 -35.58
N THR A 478 -9.85 -16.52 -35.39
CA THR A 478 -8.89 -15.96 -34.42
C THR A 478 -8.49 -14.51 -34.76
N GLN A 479 -8.36 -14.17 -36.04
CA GLN A 479 -8.15 -12.77 -36.47
C GLN A 479 -9.36 -11.88 -36.13
N HIS A 480 -10.59 -12.36 -36.31
CA HIS A 480 -11.80 -11.64 -35.91
C HIS A 480 -11.88 -11.43 -34.39
N GLU A 481 -11.59 -12.47 -33.61
CA GLU A 481 -11.53 -12.41 -32.14
C GLU A 481 -10.43 -11.44 -31.66
N ASN A 482 -9.25 -11.44 -32.29
CA ASN A 482 -8.18 -10.48 -32.02
C ASN A 482 -8.60 -9.03 -32.36
N VAL A 483 -9.30 -8.79 -33.48
CA VAL A 483 -9.83 -7.46 -33.81
C VAL A 483 -10.87 -7.01 -32.78
N GLN A 484 -11.73 -7.91 -32.30
CA GLN A 484 -12.68 -7.60 -31.22
C GLN A 484 -11.96 -7.24 -29.91
N HIS A 485 -10.89 -7.96 -29.55
CA HIS A 485 -10.06 -7.63 -28.39
C HIS A 485 -9.34 -6.28 -28.55
N ILE A 486 -8.82 -5.96 -29.73
CA ILE A 486 -8.21 -4.65 -30.03
C ILE A 486 -9.22 -3.51 -29.84
N LEU A 487 -10.44 -3.65 -30.38
CA LEU A 487 -11.51 -2.65 -30.20
C LEU A 487 -11.91 -2.49 -28.72
N GLN A 488 -11.89 -3.57 -27.94
CA GLN A 488 -12.18 -3.50 -26.50
C GLN A 488 -11.02 -2.86 -25.70
N ILE A 489 -9.76 -3.11 -26.08
CA ILE A 489 -8.59 -2.42 -25.53
C ILE A 489 -8.62 -0.93 -25.87
N GLU A 490 -9.02 -0.55 -27.09
CA GLU A 490 -9.16 0.86 -27.50
C GLU A 490 -10.27 1.57 -26.71
N ALA A 491 -11.40 0.91 -26.47
CA ALA A 491 -12.48 1.43 -25.63
C ALA A 491 -12.05 1.62 -24.17
N LEU A 492 -11.31 0.67 -23.60
CA LEU A 492 -10.73 0.79 -22.25
C LEU A 492 -9.64 1.87 -22.18
N GLY A 493 -8.84 2.03 -23.24
CA GLY A 493 -7.84 3.10 -23.36
C GLY A 493 -8.49 4.49 -23.38
N LYS A 494 -9.61 4.65 -24.07
CA LYS A 494 -10.41 5.88 -24.05
C LYS A 494 -11.01 6.18 -22.68
N GLN A 495 -11.50 5.16 -21.96
CA GLN A 495 -11.95 5.33 -20.57
C GLN A 495 -10.81 5.68 -19.61
N ARG A 496 -9.64 5.05 -19.77
CA ARG A 496 -8.43 5.39 -19.01
C ARG A 496 -8.05 6.85 -19.24
N ALA A 497 -8.00 7.34 -20.48
CA ALA A 497 -7.61 8.71 -20.79
C ALA A 497 -8.47 9.75 -20.04
N VAL A 498 -9.80 9.57 -20.02
CA VAL A 498 -10.73 10.45 -19.29
C VAL A 498 -10.48 10.41 -17.78
N LEU A 499 -10.22 9.24 -17.21
CA LEU A 499 -9.87 9.12 -15.78
C LEU A 499 -8.48 9.72 -15.46
N GLU A 500 -7.55 9.68 -16.41
CA GLU A 500 -6.20 10.24 -16.27
C GLU A 500 -6.24 11.78 -16.38
N GLU A 501 -7.12 12.35 -17.20
CA GLU A 501 -7.48 13.77 -17.20
C GLU A 501 -8.13 14.21 -15.87
N GLU A 502 -9.13 13.47 -15.36
CA GLU A 502 -9.80 13.82 -14.10
C GLU A 502 -8.87 13.68 -12.87
N VAL A 503 -7.98 12.68 -12.85
CA VAL A 503 -6.92 12.55 -11.84
C VAL A 503 -5.92 13.72 -11.90
N ASN A 504 -5.61 14.23 -13.10
CA ASN A 504 -4.75 15.41 -13.23
C ASN A 504 -5.46 16.70 -12.80
N TRP A 505 -6.75 16.86 -13.12
CA TRP A 505 -7.56 17.98 -12.60
C TRP A 505 -7.64 17.96 -11.06
N LEU A 506 -7.91 16.80 -10.46
CA LEU A 506 -7.90 16.63 -9.00
C LEU A 506 -6.53 16.92 -8.38
N ARG A 507 -5.43 16.60 -9.09
CA ARG A 507 -4.07 16.91 -8.66
C ARG A 507 -3.80 18.41 -8.65
N GLU A 508 -4.22 19.13 -9.70
CA GLU A 508 -4.11 20.61 -9.77
C GLU A 508 -5.01 21.30 -8.73
N GLU A 509 -6.22 20.79 -8.50
CA GLU A 509 -7.09 21.29 -7.44
C GLU A 509 -6.48 21.05 -6.04
N THR A 510 -5.77 19.93 -5.87
CA THR A 510 -5.06 19.61 -4.61
C THR A 510 -3.86 20.54 -4.41
N THR A 511 -2.96 20.68 -5.39
CA THR A 511 -1.76 21.53 -5.24
C THR A 511 -2.11 23.02 -5.08
N THR A 512 -3.21 23.49 -5.70
CA THR A 512 -3.71 24.85 -5.48
C THR A 512 -4.40 25.03 -4.13
N LYS A 513 -5.02 23.99 -3.56
CA LYS A 513 -5.51 23.98 -2.16
C LYS A 513 -4.35 23.95 -1.15
N GLU A 514 -3.33 23.13 -1.38
CA GLU A 514 -2.11 23.10 -0.56
C GLU A 514 -1.36 24.43 -0.58
N SER A 515 -1.22 25.06 -1.75
CA SER A 515 -0.61 26.39 -1.90
C SER A 515 -1.36 27.46 -1.10
N LYS A 516 -2.71 27.40 -1.08
CA LYS A 516 -3.55 28.30 -0.26
C LYS A 516 -3.41 27.99 1.24
N LEU A 517 -3.36 26.71 1.61
CA LEU A 517 -3.16 26.28 3.00
C LEU A 517 -1.81 26.76 3.54
N GLU A 518 -0.73 26.67 2.76
CA GLU A 518 0.59 27.14 3.17
C GLU A 518 0.63 28.68 3.32
N LEU A 519 -0.05 29.41 2.43
CA LEU A 519 -0.17 30.86 2.53
C LEU A 519 -0.95 31.28 3.80
N LEU A 520 -2.02 30.54 4.14
CA LEU A 520 -2.77 30.72 5.39
C LEU A 520 -1.98 30.32 6.64
N LYS A 521 -1.11 29.29 6.60
CA LYS A 521 -0.19 28.99 7.71
C LYS A 521 0.78 30.15 7.95
N VAL A 522 1.32 30.74 6.89
CA VAL A 522 2.23 31.90 6.97
C VAL A 522 1.50 33.13 7.50
N GLU A 523 0.22 33.32 7.17
CA GLU A 523 -0.61 34.41 7.70
C GLU A 523 -0.95 34.21 9.18
N ASN A 524 -1.45 33.04 9.58
CA ASN A 524 -1.67 32.67 10.98
C ASN A 524 -0.37 32.75 11.82
N GLY A 525 0.78 32.42 11.24
CA GLY A 525 2.09 32.56 11.87
C GLY A 525 2.42 34.02 12.21
N LYS A 526 2.18 34.94 11.27
CA LYS A 526 2.35 36.40 11.49
C LYS A 526 1.34 36.96 12.48
N GLU A 527 0.09 36.49 12.45
CA GLU A 527 -0.93 36.91 13.42
C GLU A 527 -0.57 36.44 14.83
N SER A 528 -0.12 35.18 14.98
CA SER A 528 0.41 34.66 16.25
C SER A 528 1.66 35.41 16.72
N GLU A 529 2.55 35.82 15.80
CA GLU A 529 3.73 36.64 16.13
C GLU A 529 3.32 38.05 16.59
N MET A 530 2.35 38.70 15.93
CA MET A 530 1.81 39.99 16.38
C MET A 530 1.14 39.89 17.76
N LEU A 531 0.29 38.88 17.97
CA LEU A 531 -0.36 38.64 19.26
C LEU A 531 0.67 38.35 20.38
N GLN A 532 1.73 37.59 20.08
CA GLN A 532 2.78 37.33 21.06
C GLN A 532 3.62 38.58 21.37
N ASN A 533 3.88 39.43 20.39
CA ASN A 533 4.54 40.73 20.58
C ASN A 533 3.66 41.72 21.35
N GLU A 534 2.34 41.72 21.13
CA GLU A 534 1.39 42.52 21.91
C GLU A 534 1.28 42.02 23.36
N ILE A 535 1.18 40.71 23.57
CA ILE A 535 1.21 40.09 24.92
C ILE A 535 2.50 40.43 25.66
N GLN A 536 3.66 40.42 24.98
CA GLN A 536 4.92 40.83 25.60
C GLN A 536 4.93 42.34 25.90
N THR A 537 4.44 43.18 25.00
CA THR A 537 4.32 44.63 25.21
C THR A 537 3.40 44.96 26.39
N LEU A 538 2.30 44.23 26.55
CA LEU A 538 1.38 44.35 27.69
C LEU A 538 2.02 43.83 28.99
N ARG A 539 2.76 42.72 28.94
CA ARG A 539 3.55 42.20 30.08
C ARG A 539 4.57 43.23 30.56
N ASP A 540 5.27 43.89 29.64
CA ASP A 540 6.24 44.94 29.96
C ASP A 540 5.57 46.22 30.49
N GLN A 541 4.32 46.51 30.12
CA GLN A 541 3.53 47.59 30.73
C GLN A 541 3.10 47.21 32.15
N VAL A 542 2.59 46.00 32.37
CA VAL A 542 2.19 45.49 33.69
C VAL A 542 3.40 45.45 34.65
N GLN A 543 4.58 45.05 34.17
CA GLN A 543 5.80 45.07 34.97
C GLN A 543 6.17 46.52 35.38
N ARG A 544 6.22 47.47 34.44
CA ARG A 544 6.47 48.89 34.74
C ARG A 544 5.45 49.49 35.72
N LEU A 545 4.17 49.12 35.61
CA LEU A 545 3.13 49.53 36.56
C LEU A 545 3.33 48.89 37.94
N THR A 546 3.80 47.63 38.00
CA THR A 546 4.10 46.92 39.24
C THR A 546 5.30 47.54 39.96
N ASP A 547 6.37 47.85 39.25
CA ASP A 547 7.55 48.53 39.80
C ASP A 547 7.22 49.97 40.24
N SER A 548 6.40 50.69 39.46
CA SER A 548 5.87 51.99 39.86
C SER A 548 5.03 51.89 41.14
N LEU A 549 4.11 50.92 41.22
CA LEU A 549 3.27 50.71 42.40
C LEU A 549 4.14 50.40 43.63
N LYS A 550 5.15 49.52 43.49
CA LYS A 550 6.11 49.20 44.54
C LYS A 550 6.81 50.45 45.07
N THR A 551 7.35 51.32 44.20
CA THR A 551 7.99 52.57 44.68
C THR A 551 7.00 53.53 45.36
N THR A 552 5.73 53.56 44.95
CA THR A 552 4.71 54.35 45.66
C THR A 552 4.33 53.76 47.03
N VAL A 553 4.33 52.44 47.19
CA VAL A 553 4.14 51.76 48.48
C VAL A 553 5.32 52.02 49.41
N GLU A 554 6.56 51.94 48.91
CA GLU A 554 7.77 52.28 49.67
C GLU A 554 7.77 53.76 50.11
N GLN A 555 7.31 54.69 49.26
CA GLN A 555 7.10 56.09 49.63
C GLN A 555 5.95 56.31 50.63
N ALA A 556 4.89 55.51 50.58
CA ALA A 556 3.80 55.56 51.56
C ALA A 556 4.30 55.09 52.94
N GLN A 557 5.01 53.96 52.99
CA GLN A 557 5.63 53.43 54.21
C GLN A 557 6.62 54.43 54.82
N ALA A 558 7.42 55.11 54.00
CA ALA A 558 8.33 56.17 54.46
C ALA A 558 7.59 57.39 55.04
N LYS A 559 6.40 57.73 54.53
CA LYS A 559 5.54 58.80 55.09
C LYS A 559 4.83 58.36 56.37
N GLU A 560 4.40 57.12 56.48
CA GLU A 560 3.81 56.55 57.70
C GLU A 560 4.82 56.54 58.86
N ASN A 561 6.07 56.16 58.58
CA ASN A 561 7.18 56.24 59.53
C ASN A 561 7.53 57.69 59.94
N LEU A 562 7.21 58.69 59.10
CA LEU A 562 7.37 60.11 59.43
C LEU A 562 6.16 60.68 60.20
N LEU A 563 4.96 60.16 59.93
CA LEU A 563 3.71 60.53 60.63
C LEU A 563 3.72 60.03 62.07
N THR A 564 4.07 58.76 62.29
CA THR A 564 4.23 58.18 63.64
C THR A 564 5.28 58.92 64.48
N LEU A 565 6.37 59.40 63.86
CA LEU A 565 7.34 60.28 64.53
C LEU A 565 6.70 61.61 64.96
N LYS A 566 5.85 62.20 64.10
CA LYS A 566 5.12 63.43 64.39
C LYS A 566 3.99 63.26 65.39
N GLU A 567 3.33 62.11 65.49
CA GLU A 567 2.31 61.87 66.51
C GLU A 567 2.91 61.78 67.92
N ILE A 568 4.16 61.31 68.04
CA ILE A 568 4.95 61.38 69.29
C ILE A 568 5.34 62.83 69.62
N GLU A 569 5.71 63.63 68.62
CA GLU A 569 6.00 65.07 68.76
C GLU A 569 4.74 65.85 69.20
N ILE A 570 3.60 65.57 68.58
CA ILE A 570 2.27 66.14 68.91
C ILE A 570 1.79 65.69 70.29
N SER A 571 2.07 64.46 70.75
CA SER A 571 1.72 64.05 72.11
C SER A 571 2.51 64.83 73.16
N GLN A 572 3.80 65.07 72.92
CA GLN A 572 4.63 65.90 73.80
C GLN A 572 4.17 67.36 73.79
N GLU A 573 3.81 67.92 72.63
CA GLU A 573 3.29 69.28 72.54
C GLU A 573 1.92 69.41 73.27
N ASN A 574 1.03 68.43 73.13
CA ASN A 574 -0.24 68.37 73.87
C ASN A 574 -0.06 68.37 75.39
N ASP A 575 0.91 67.63 75.93
CA ASP A 575 1.19 67.64 77.38
C ASP A 575 1.62 69.05 77.85
N THR A 576 2.41 69.79 77.06
CA THR A 576 2.73 71.20 77.38
C THR A 576 1.51 72.12 77.24
N PHE A 577 0.63 71.86 76.27
CA PHE A 577 -0.59 72.63 76.07
C PHE A 577 -1.60 72.41 77.21
N GLN A 578 -1.66 71.19 77.76
CA GLN A 578 -2.47 70.83 78.92
C GLN A 578 -2.08 71.68 80.14
N ASP A 579 -0.79 71.85 80.42
CA ASP A 579 -0.28 72.69 81.51
C ASP A 579 -0.65 74.18 81.32
N VAL A 580 -0.50 74.71 80.09
CA VAL A 580 -0.91 76.07 79.72
C VAL A 580 -2.43 76.27 79.86
N MET A 581 -3.23 75.25 79.53
CA MET A 581 -4.68 75.26 79.72
C MET A 581 -5.07 75.29 81.21
N THR A 582 -4.34 74.60 82.12
CA THR A 582 -4.64 74.71 83.56
C THR A 582 -4.31 76.09 84.14
N ASN A 583 -3.39 76.84 83.55
CA ASN A 583 -3.03 78.19 84.01
C ASN A 583 -3.97 79.25 83.43
N SER A 584 -4.27 79.22 82.14
CA SER A 584 -5.25 80.14 81.53
C SER A 584 -6.67 79.95 82.08
N ALA A 585 -7.06 78.73 82.49
CA ALA A 585 -8.32 78.50 83.21
C ALA A 585 -8.44 79.30 84.53
N LYS A 586 -7.31 79.54 85.23
CA LYS A 586 -7.29 80.35 86.47
C LYS A 586 -7.46 81.85 86.17
N GLU A 587 -6.92 82.33 85.04
CA GLU A 587 -7.13 83.71 84.59
C GLU A 587 -8.57 83.95 84.10
N ILE A 588 -9.17 82.97 83.40
CA ILE A 588 -10.57 83.02 82.97
C ILE A 588 -11.52 83.10 84.18
N GLN A 589 -11.19 82.48 85.32
CA GLN A 589 -11.94 82.63 86.56
C GLN A 589 -11.93 84.08 87.05
N GLY A 590 -10.76 84.72 87.12
CA GLY A 590 -10.63 86.13 87.53
C GLY A 590 -11.26 87.14 86.55
N LEU A 591 -11.31 86.81 85.25
CA LEU A 591 -12.00 87.64 84.26
C LEU A 591 -13.53 87.53 84.33
N ARG A 592 -14.10 86.39 84.76
CA ARG A 592 -15.56 86.26 84.98
C ARG A 592 -16.05 87.19 86.09
N GLU A 593 -15.28 87.35 87.15
CA GLU A 593 -15.60 88.28 88.25
C GLU A 593 -15.61 89.75 87.78
N GLN A 594 -14.78 90.12 86.79
CA GLN A 594 -14.83 91.45 86.16
C GLN A 594 -15.99 91.62 85.17
N ILE A 595 -16.44 90.55 84.50
CA ILE A 595 -17.61 90.59 83.60
C ILE A 595 -18.89 90.82 84.39
N GLN A 596 -19.07 90.13 85.52
CA GLN A 596 -20.25 90.31 86.39
C GLN A 596 -20.41 91.76 86.90
N ALA A 597 -19.29 92.45 87.14
CA ALA A 597 -19.29 93.88 87.51
C ALA A 597 -19.58 94.85 86.34
N LYS A 598 -19.52 94.39 85.08
CA LYS A 598 -19.92 95.15 83.89
C LYS A 598 -21.36 94.86 83.44
N GLU A 599 -21.89 93.66 83.73
CA GLU A 599 -23.29 93.29 83.47
C GLU A 599 -24.27 94.30 84.11
N GLU A 600 -24.03 94.68 85.36
CA GLU A 600 -24.83 95.70 86.08
C GLU A 600 -24.77 97.10 85.43
N HIS A 601 -23.80 97.35 84.56
CA HIS A 601 -23.63 98.61 83.85
C HIS A 601 -24.28 98.61 82.45
N MET A 602 -24.62 97.43 81.88
CA MET A 602 -25.39 97.33 80.62
C MET A 602 -26.87 97.66 80.80
N VAL A 603 -27.47 97.29 81.94
CA VAL A 603 -28.90 97.49 82.25
C VAL A 603 -29.31 98.98 82.21
N LYS A 604 -28.35 99.91 82.28
CA LYS A 604 -28.58 101.36 82.14
C LYS A 604 -28.44 101.91 80.71
N LEU A 605 -27.79 101.19 79.79
CA LEU A 605 -27.71 101.60 78.37
C LEU A 605 -28.90 101.09 77.54
N GLU A 606 -29.48 99.96 77.93
CA GLU A 606 -30.58 99.32 77.18
C GLU A 606 -31.86 100.17 77.12
N GLN A 607 -32.01 101.17 78.01
CA GLN A 607 -33.14 102.11 78.00
C GLN A 607 -33.01 103.24 76.96
N GLU A 608 -31.82 103.53 76.41
CA GLU A 608 -31.61 104.64 75.46
C GLU A 608 -31.61 104.17 73.98
N GLY A 609 -31.23 102.92 73.70
CA GLY A 609 -31.17 102.36 72.34
C GLY A 609 -32.52 102.27 71.61
N SER A 610 -33.64 102.26 72.35
CA SER A 610 -35.00 102.15 71.80
C SER A 610 -35.38 103.30 70.84
N ALA A 611 -34.72 104.46 70.92
CA ALA A 611 -35.01 105.63 70.09
C ALA A 611 -34.33 105.66 68.72
N GLN A 612 -33.34 104.78 68.45
CA GLN A 612 -32.59 104.78 67.18
C GLN A 612 -33.16 103.84 66.11
N SER A 613 -33.99 102.86 66.48
CA SER A 613 -34.45 101.80 65.55
C SER A 613 -35.33 102.32 64.40
N ASP A 614 -36.15 103.34 64.67
CA ASP A 614 -37.12 103.87 63.69
C ASP A 614 -36.48 104.68 62.55
N MET A 615 -35.23 105.16 62.74
CA MET A 615 -34.56 106.03 61.77
C MET A 615 -34.03 105.25 60.56
N LEU A 616 -33.42 104.09 60.80
CA LEU A 616 -32.83 103.24 59.76
C LEU A 616 -33.87 102.59 58.83
N GLN A 617 -35.13 102.48 59.25
CA GLN A 617 -36.20 101.95 58.39
C GLN A 617 -36.62 102.90 57.26
N GLN A 618 -36.31 104.21 57.32
CA GLN A 618 -36.53 105.10 56.18
C GLN A 618 -35.47 104.96 55.08
N GLU A 619 -34.23 104.66 55.45
CA GLU A 619 -33.07 104.65 54.53
C GLU A 619 -33.16 103.50 53.50
N ILE A 620 -33.58 102.30 53.97
CA ILE A 620 -33.86 101.12 53.13
C ILE A 620 -34.91 101.40 52.04
N LYS A 621 -35.82 102.37 52.26
CA LYS A 621 -36.87 102.73 51.31
C LYS A 621 -36.35 103.55 50.12
N CYS A 622 -35.22 104.25 50.26
CA CYS A 622 -34.66 105.09 49.21
C CYS A 622 -33.86 104.27 48.18
N LEU A 623 -32.98 103.37 48.66
CA LEU A 623 -32.12 102.51 47.84
C LEU A 623 -32.89 101.56 46.90
N LYS A 624 -34.15 101.25 47.21
CA LYS A 624 -34.99 100.38 46.38
C LYS A 624 -35.40 101.00 45.04
N THR A 625 -35.31 102.32 44.89
CA THR A 625 -35.67 103.02 43.64
C THR A 625 -34.53 102.96 42.63
N GLN A 626 -33.28 103.11 43.09
CA GLN A 626 -32.08 103.11 42.22
C GLN A 626 -31.77 101.75 41.56
N LEU A 627 -32.43 100.68 41.99
CA LEU A 627 -32.35 99.36 41.34
C LEU A 627 -33.30 99.20 40.15
N ALA A 628 -34.25 100.12 39.93
CA ALA A 628 -35.08 100.13 38.72
C ALA A 628 -34.33 100.76 37.54
N ASP A 629 -33.70 101.92 37.77
CA ASP A 629 -33.10 102.76 36.70
C ASP A 629 -31.88 102.12 36.00
N MET A 630 -31.29 101.06 36.56
CA MET A 630 -30.26 100.27 35.86
C MET A 630 -30.82 99.17 34.93
N GLY A 631 -32.12 98.85 35.01
CA GLY A 631 -32.74 97.82 34.17
C GLY A 631 -32.75 98.22 32.68
N ASP A 632 -33.17 99.44 32.40
CA ASP A 632 -33.32 99.96 31.03
C ASP A 632 -31.97 100.16 30.30
N SER A 633 -30.86 100.22 31.05
CA SER A 633 -29.50 100.29 30.50
C SER A 633 -28.99 98.94 29.95
N LEU A 634 -29.62 97.82 30.28
CA LEU A 634 -29.22 96.49 29.79
C LEU A 634 -29.87 96.15 28.43
N THR A 635 -31.08 96.66 28.18
CA THR A 635 -31.81 96.45 26.91
C THR A 635 -31.13 97.11 25.71
N GLU A 636 -30.54 98.30 25.87
CA GLU A 636 -29.84 99.00 24.77
C GLU A 636 -28.51 98.33 24.37
N ALA A 637 -27.93 97.50 25.25
CA ALA A 637 -26.78 96.66 24.92
C ALA A 637 -27.17 95.45 24.05
N GLN A 638 -28.42 94.99 24.13
CA GLN A 638 -28.89 93.75 23.49
C GLN A 638 -29.16 93.94 21.97
N GLU A 639 -29.66 95.10 21.54
CA GLU A 639 -29.93 95.38 20.12
C GLU A 639 -28.66 95.50 19.25
N LYS A 640 -27.54 95.94 19.85
CA LYS A 640 -26.25 96.05 19.14
C LYS A 640 -25.67 94.69 18.76
N VAL A 641 -25.88 93.65 19.57
CA VAL A 641 -25.45 92.27 19.25
C VAL A 641 -26.31 91.68 18.13
N GLN A 642 -27.63 91.90 18.16
CA GLN A 642 -28.55 91.42 17.11
C GLN A 642 -28.21 91.98 15.72
N THR A 643 -27.78 93.25 15.66
CA THR A 643 -27.40 93.91 14.40
C THR A 643 -26.13 93.30 13.78
N GLN A 644 -25.23 92.75 14.60
CA GLN A 644 -23.98 92.13 14.13
C GLN A 644 -24.21 90.71 13.57
N LEU A 645 -25.19 89.98 14.11
CA LEU A 645 -25.57 88.64 13.64
C LEU A 645 -26.07 88.65 12.18
N VAL A 646 -26.86 89.67 11.82
CA VAL A 646 -27.50 89.79 10.49
C VAL A 646 -26.48 90.04 9.36
N MET A 647 -25.32 90.64 9.66
CA MET A 647 -24.25 90.79 8.65
C MET A 647 -23.57 89.46 8.31
N LEU A 648 -23.29 88.62 9.33
CA LEU A 648 -22.64 87.31 9.12
C LEU A 648 -23.52 86.39 8.27
N THR A 649 -24.83 86.32 8.56
CA THR A 649 -25.78 85.53 7.76
C THR A 649 -25.89 85.99 6.31
N LYS A 650 -25.56 87.26 5.99
CA LYS A 650 -25.52 87.74 4.60
C LYS A 650 -24.20 87.41 3.91
N GLN A 651 -23.09 87.45 4.64
CA GLN A 651 -21.77 87.09 4.10
C GLN A 651 -21.65 85.59 3.80
N GLU A 652 -22.29 84.72 4.60
CA GLU A 652 -22.38 83.29 4.27
C GLU A 652 -23.24 83.05 3.01
N GLN A 653 -24.38 83.73 2.85
CA GLN A 653 -25.22 83.63 1.66
C GLN A 653 -24.48 84.09 0.39
N GLU A 654 -23.79 85.23 0.42
CA GLU A 654 -23.00 85.72 -0.73
C GLU A 654 -21.84 84.76 -1.10
N SER A 655 -21.35 83.95 -0.15
CA SER A 655 -20.38 82.87 -0.42
C SER A 655 -21.04 81.61 -1.02
N ALA A 656 -22.29 81.30 -0.64
CA ALA A 656 -23.06 80.20 -1.20
C ALA A 656 -23.42 80.49 -2.67
N ASP A 657 -23.89 81.70 -2.96
CA ASP A 657 -24.26 82.14 -4.31
C ASP A 657 -23.03 82.13 -5.26
N GLN A 658 -21.84 82.50 -4.77
CA GLN A 658 -20.58 82.32 -5.52
C GLN A 658 -20.22 80.86 -5.76
N LYS A 659 -20.50 79.98 -4.80
CA LYS A 659 -20.21 78.54 -4.89
C LYS A 659 -21.15 77.84 -5.88
N GLU A 660 -22.42 78.22 -5.95
CA GLU A 660 -23.35 77.75 -6.98
C GLU A 660 -22.97 78.26 -8.38
N LEU A 661 -22.56 79.53 -8.51
CA LEU A 661 -22.08 80.06 -9.80
C LEU A 661 -20.85 79.31 -10.32
N LEU A 662 -19.88 78.99 -9.44
CA LEU A 662 -18.72 78.16 -9.79
C LEU A 662 -19.12 76.71 -10.11
N HIS A 663 -20.14 76.15 -9.43
CA HIS A 663 -20.64 74.81 -9.73
C HIS A 663 -21.35 74.75 -11.09
N HIS A 664 -22.12 75.77 -11.47
CA HIS A 664 -22.69 75.89 -12.81
C HIS A 664 -21.63 76.14 -13.90
N GLN A 665 -20.56 76.90 -13.62
CA GLN A 665 -19.45 77.04 -14.57
C GLN A 665 -18.66 75.74 -14.74
N LEU A 666 -18.41 75.00 -13.66
CA LEU A 666 -17.82 73.66 -13.73
C LEU A 666 -18.71 72.68 -14.47
N SER A 667 -20.01 72.63 -14.18
CA SER A 667 -20.96 71.74 -14.85
C SER A 667 -21.11 72.07 -16.34
N ALA A 668 -21.11 73.35 -16.74
CA ALA A 668 -21.07 73.74 -18.14
C ALA A 668 -19.74 73.36 -18.81
N SER A 669 -18.62 73.48 -18.10
CA SER A 669 -17.31 73.01 -18.58
C SER A 669 -17.24 71.49 -18.68
N GLU A 670 -17.90 70.74 -17.81
CA GLU A 670 -18.02 69.27 -17.87
C GLU A 670 -18.94 68.84 -19.01
N GLU A 671 -19.99 69.61 -19.31
CA GLU A 671 -20.86 69.40 -20.47
C GLU A 671 -20.11 69.63 -21.79
N GLU A 672 -19.34 70.72 -21.91
CA GLU A 672 -18.49 70.96 -23.07
C GLU A 672 -17.32 69.97 -23.16
N VAL A 673 -16.68 69.59 -22.05
CA VAL A 673 -15.65 68.54 -22.04
C VAL A 673 -16.24 67.18 -22.39
N ARG A 674 -17.47 66.84 -21.96
CA ARG A 674 -18.16 65.63 -22.40
C ARG A 674 -18.46 65.68 -23.90
N LYS A 675 -18.96 66.80 -24.42
CA LYS A 675 -19.23 66.96 -25.85
C LYS A 675 -17.97 66.88 -26.70
N MET A 676 -16.88 67.51 -26.26
CA MET A 676 -15.56 67.43 -26.88
C MET A 676 -14.97 66.02 -26.75
N LYS A 677 -15.26 65.29 -25.67
CA LYS A 677 -14.90 63.87 -25.50
C LYS A 677 -15.71 62.95 -26.41
N GLU A 678 -16.99 63.23 -26.65
CA GLU A 678 -17.84 62.52 -27.63
C GLU A 678 -17.37 62.80 -29.06
N GLU A 679 -16.92 64.02 -29.36
CA GLU A 679 -16.34 64.39 -30.67
C GLU A 679 -14.93 63.80 -30.87
N ILE A 680 -14.12 63.71 -29.81
CA ILE A 680 -12.86 62.93 -29.76
C ILE A 680 -13.16 61.43 -29.90
N GLN A 681 -14.19 60.90 -29.25
CA GLN A 681 -14.60 59.50 -29.36
C GLN A 681 -15.00 59.18 -30.81
N ALA A 682 -15.83 60.02 -31.44
CA ALA A 682 -16.26 59.85 -32.83
C ALA A 682 -15.10 60.00 -33.85
N THR A 683 -14.13 60.89 -33.60
CA THR A 683 -12.94 61.00 -34.45
C THR A 683 -11.93 59.88 -34.20
N VAL A 684 -11.83 59.35 -32.97
CA VAL A 684 -11.10 58.12 -32.66
C VAL A 684 -11.77 56.92 -33.35
N GLU A 685 -13.10 56.83 -33.39
CA GLU A 685 -13.82 55.77 -34.08
C GLU A 685 -13.66 55.84 -35.61
N GLN A 686 -13.64 57.04 -36.21
CA GLN A 686 -13.25 57.20 -37.62
C GLN A 686 -11.76 56.83 -37.87
N VAL A 687 -10.86 57.14 -36.94
CA VAL A 687 -9.45 56.72 -37.00
C VAL A 687 -9.29 55.22 -36.78
N ILE A 688 -10.17 54.57 -36.02
CA ILE A 688 -10.23 53.11 -35.87
C ILE A 688 -10.75 52.47 -37.15
N LEU A 689 -11.78 53.03 -37.81
CA LEU A 689 -12.30 52.49 -39.07
C LEU A 689 -11.28 52.65 -40.22
N LEU A 690 -10.64 53.82 -40.33
CA LEU A 690 -9.55 54.01 -41.29
C LEU A 690 -8.29 53.19 -40.92
N LYS A 691 -8.15 52.73 -39.67
CA LYS A 691 -7.18 51.72 -39.28
C LYS A 691 -7.62 50.29 -39.56
N SER A 692 -8.91 49.94 -39.51
CA SER A 692 -9.37 48.60 -39.91
C SER A 692 -9.21 48.41 -41.40
N ASP A 693 -9.64 49.39 -42.21
CA ASP A 693 -9.51 49.33 -43.68
C ASP A 693 -8.02 49.35 -44.09
N GLY A 694 -7.20 50.13 -43.37
CA GLY A 694 -5.74 50.13 -43.51
C GLY A 694 -5.06 48.85 -43.02
N SER A 695 -5.62 48.18 -41.99
CA SER A 695 -5.15 46.87 -41.53
C SER A 695 -5.51 45.81 -42.56
N GLU A 696 -6.77 45.71 -43.01
CA GLU A 696 -7.19 44.72 -44.01
C GLU A 696 -6.40 44.85 -45.32
N GLN A 697 -6.07 46.06 -45.78
CA GLN A 697 -5.12 46.24 -46.88
C GLN A 697 -3.69 45.82 -46.53
N SER A 698 -3.18 46.20 -45.34
CA SER A 698 -1.86 45.81 -44.85
C SER A 698 -1.74 44.30 -44.64
N ASP A 699 -2.81 43.63 -44.25
CA ASP A 699 -2.92 42.22 -43.90
C ASP A 699 -3.14 41.37 -45.16
N LEU A 700 -3.86 41.87 -46.17
CA LEU A 700 -3.79 41.30 -47.52
C LEU A 700 -2.36 41.40 -48.09
N LEU A 701 -1.71 42.57 -47.96
CA LEU A 701 -0.32 42.72 -48.39
C LEU A 701 0.63 41.84 -47.56
N HIS A 702 0.38 41.63 -46.26
CA HIS A 702 1.16 40.72 -45.44
C HIS A 702 0.89 39.26 -45.77
N GLN A 703 -0.33 38.88 -46.17
CA GLN A 703 -0.64 37.54 -46.66
C GLN A 703 -0.03 37.31 -48.04
N GLU A 704 -0.11 38.26 -48.96
CA GLU A 704 0.52 38.15 -50.29
C GLU A 704 2.05 38.11 -50.17
N ILE A 705 2.66 38.97 -49.33
CA ILE A 705 4.09 38.90 -49.01
C ILE A 705 4.44 37.59 -48.28
N THR A 706 3.60 37.09 -47.38
CA THR A 706 3.83 35.80 -46.69
C THR A 706 3.70 34.61 -47.63
N ILE A 707 2.76 34.61 -48.58
CA ILE A 707 2.59 33.57 -49.58
C ILE A 707 3.74 33.60 -50.60
N LEU A 708 4.12 34.79 -51.09
CA LEU A 708 5.29 34.96 -51.95
C LEU A 708 6.59 34.61 -51.22
N LYS A 709 6.70 34.94 -49.93
CA LYS A 709 7.83 34.54 -49.09
C LYS A 709 7.84 33.03 -48.87
N MET A 710 6.71 32.39 -48.56
CA MET A 710 6.60 30.93 -48.49
C MET A 710 6.94 30.28 -49.82
N GLN A 711 6.59 30.88 -50.97
CA GLN A 711 6.99 30.37 -52.29
C GLN A 711 8.50 30.55 -52.53
N VAL A 712 9.09 31.69 -52.20
CA VAL A 712 10.54 31.94 -52.28
C VAL A 712 11.33 31.09 -51.27
N GLU A 713 10.75 30.76 -50.13
CA GLU A 713 11.35 29.93 -49.07
C GLU A 713 11.15 28.44 -49.35
N THR A 714 10.05 28.04 -50.00
CA THR A 714 9.86 26.68 -50.55
C THR A 714 10.79 26.45 -51.74
N LEU A 715 10.82 27.37 -52.73
CA LEU A 715 11.77 27.32 -53.84
C LEU A 715 13.22 27.45 -53.36
N GLY A 716 13.47 28.25 -52.31
CA GLY A 716 14.77 28.38 -51.66
C GLY A 716 15.17 27.11 -50.90
N SER A 717 14.22 26.39 -50.29
CA SER A 717 14.47 25.07 -49.69
C SER A 717 14.63 23.97 -50.75
N SER A 718 13.94 24.05 -51.89
CA SER A 718 14.13 23.13 -53.01
C SER A 718 15.45 23.38 -53.75
N LEU A 719 15.83 24.65 -53.93
CA LEU A 719 17.13 25.03 -54.49
C LEU A 719 18.26 24.64 -53.52
N ARG A 720 18.14 24.96 -52.23
CA ARG A 720 19.13 24.54 -51.24
C ARG A 720 19.19 23.03 -51.10
N LYS A 721 18.06 22.31 -51.12
CA LYS A 721 18.06 20.85 -51.12
C LYS A 721 18.69 20.30 -52.41
N ALA A 722 18.55 20.97 -53.56
CA ALA A 722 19.23 20.60 -54.80
C ALA A 722 20.74 20.93 -54.77
N GLU A 723 21.14 22.04 -54.16
CA GLU A 723 22.55 22.40 -53.90
C GLU A 723 23.19 21.45 -52.88
N GLU A 724 22.45 21.03 -51.84
CA GLU A 724 22.83 20.01 -50.87
C GLU A 724 22.84 18.60 -51.51
N ASP A 725 21.95 18.29 -52.47
CA ASP A 725 21.98 17.05 -53.26
C ASP A 725 23.17 17.01 -54.23
N VAL A 726 23.56 18.16 -54.80
CA VAL A 726 24.73 18.27 -55.69
C VAL A 726 26.02 18.26 -54.87
N GLN A 727 26.10 19.05 -53.80
CA GLN A 727 27.25 19.07 -52.88
C GLN A 727 27.42 17.70 -52.21
N SER A 728 26.35 17.04 -51.76
CA SER A 728 26.46 15.67 -51.23
C SER A 728 26.80 14.62 -52.29
N LYS A 729 26.53 14.86 -53.58
CA LYS A 729 26.99 14.00 -54.69
C LYS A 729 28.43 14.26 -55.09
N GLU A 730 28.92 15.50 -54.97
CA GLU A 730 30.33 15.87 -55.16
C GLU A 730 31.19 15.41 -53.96
N ASP A 731 30.69 15.61 -52.74
CA ASP A 731 31.24 15.06 -51.50
C ASP A 731 31.14 13.53 -51.47
N LEU A 732 30.09 12.89 -52.03
CA LEU A 732 30.06 11.42 -52.21
C LEU A 732 31.06 10.94 -53.26
N LEU A 733 31.43 11.75 -54.25
CA LEU A 733 32.50 11.39 -55.19
C LEU A 733 33.87 11.51 -54.53
N ALA A 734 34.14 12.60 -53.80
CA ALA A 734 35.34 12.76 -53.00
C ALA A 734 35.45 11.68 -51.89
N GLN A 735 34.37 11.42 -51.18
CA GLN A 735 34.26 10.35 -50.19
C GLN A 735 34.41 8.98 -50.85
N LYS A 736 33.96 8.75 -52.08
CA LYS A 736 34.14 7.46 -52.78
C LYS A 736 35.56 7.25 -53.31
N GLU A 737 36.30 8.31 -53.62
CA GLU A 737 37.75 8.21 -53.86
C GLU A 737 38.52 8.00 -52.54
N GLN A 738 38.12 8.69 -51.47
CA GLN A 738 38.71 8.51 -50.13
C GLN A 738 38.38 7.13 -49.53
N ASP A 739 37.17 6.60 -49.76
CA ASP A 739 36.73 5.26 -49.36
C ASP A 739 37.47 4.17 -50.15
N ASN A 740 37.93 4.43 -51.38
CA ASN A 740 38.80 3.49 -52.08
C ASN A 740 40.19 3.42 -51.44
N ILE A 741 40.73 4.57 -51.03
CA ILE A 741 42.00 4.65 -50.29
C ILE A 741 41.84 3.98 -48.91
N GLN A 742 40.79 4.33 -48.17
CA GLN A 742 40.47 3.70 -46.89
C GLN A 742 40.09 2.22 -47.03
N GLN A 743 39.51 1.76 -48.14
CA GLN A 743 39.29 0.32 -48.35
C GLN A 743 40.62 -0.45 -48.39
N GLY A 744 41.67 0.13 -48.98
CA GLY A 744 43.03 -0.39 -48.89
C GLY A 744 43.54 -0.52 -47.43
N GLU A 745 43.25 0.47 -46.59
CA GLU A 745 43.58 0.45 -45.16
C GLU A 745 42.68 -0.50 -44.36
N THR A 746 41.39 -0.62 -44.69
CA THR A 746 40.48 -1.60 -44.06
C THR A 746 40.86 -3.04 -44.37
N LEU A 747 41.52 -3.32 -45.50
CA LEU A 747 42.10 -4.64 -45.79
C LEU A 747 43.25 -4.98 -44.83
N GLN A 748 44.09 -4.01 -44.46
CA GLN A 748 45.06 -4.20 -43.37
C GLN A 748 44.37 -4.31 -42.00
N SER A 749 43.37 -3.48 -41.72
CA SER A 749 42.58 -3.55 -40.47
C SER A 749 41.84 -4.89 -40.34
N LEU A 750 41.35 -5.49 -41.43
CA LEU A 750 40.78 -6.83 -41.46
C LEU A 750 41.84 -7.89 -41.20
N GLN A 751 43.04 -7.75 -41.78
CA GLN A 751 44.16 -8.68 -41.50
C GLN A 751 44.65 -8.60 -40.05
N GLU A 752 44.51 -7.45 -39.38
CA GLU A 752 44.82 -7.27 -37.96
C GLU A 752 43.66 -7.70 -37.04
N LYS A 753 42.41 -7.48 -37.47
CA LYS A 753 41.21 -8.03 -36.81
C LYS A 753 41.13 -9.56 -36.90
N VAL A 754 41.62 -10.18 -37.98
CA VAL A 754 41.76 -11.64 -38.06
C VAL A 754 42.72 -12.15 -36.98
N LYS A 755 43.85 -11.45 -36.74
CA LYS A 755 44.74 -11.79 -35.61
C LYS A 755 44.09 -11.54 -34.24
N GLN A 756 43.26 -10.50 -34.10
CA GLN A 756 42.46 -10.32 -32.88
C GLN A 756 41.42 -11.44 -32.72
N VAL A 757 40.83 -11.94 -33.81
CA VAL A 757 39.92 -13.11 -33.78
C VAL A 757 40.69 -14.38 -33.41
N GLU A 758 41.91 -14.60 -33.90
CA GLU A 758 42.78 -15.71 -33.47
C GLU A 758 43.11 -15.62 -31.96
N ILE A 759 43.50 -14.43 -31.46
CA ILE A 759 43.77 -14.19 -30.04
C ILE A 759 42.50 -14.34 -29.19
N LEU A 760 41.34 -13.89 -29.68
CA LEU A 760 40.06 -14.06 -28.99
C LEU A 760 39.61 -15.52 -29.02
N GLN A 761 39.89 -16.28 -30.08
CA GLN A 761 39.63 -17.72 -30.15
C GLN A 761 40.49 -18.48 -29.14
N GLU A 762 41.78 -18.12 -29.00
CA GLU A 762 42.69 -18.70 -28.01
C GLU A 762 42.29 -18.32 -26.57
N GLN A 763 41.78 -17.09 -26.35
CA GLN A 763 41.18 -16.68 -25.08
C GLN A 763 39.83 -17.36 -24.81
N ILE A 764 39.03 -17.67 -25.83
CA ILE A 764 37.79 -18.44 -25.71
C ILE A 764 38.15 -19.88 -25.28
N SER A 765 39.09 -20.55 -25.94
CA SER A 765 39.54 -21.89 -25.52
C SER A 765 40.10 -21.88 -24.10
N SER A 766 40.92 -20.89 -23.73
CA SER A 766 41.40 -20.73 -22.35
C SER A 766 40.27 -20.48 -21.34
N ARG A 767 39.20 -19.79 -21.73
CA ARG A 767 38.00 -19.57 -20.90
C ARG A 767 37.11 -20.81 -20.83
N GLU A 768 37.05 -21.61 -21.89
CA GLU A 768 36.33 -22.89 -21.92
C GLU A 768 37.01 -23.93 -21.03
N ASP A 769 38.35 -24.00 -21.05
CA ASP A 769 39.14 -24.79 -20.10
C ASP A 769 38.96 -24.28 -18.65
N GLU A 770 38.98 -22.96 -18.43
CA GLU A 770 38.75 -22.36 -17.10
C GLU A 770 37.32 -22.63 -16.58
N ILE A 771 36.31 -22.56 -17.45
CA ILE A 771 34.92 -22.94 -17.17
C ILE A 771 34.81 -24.44 -16.87
N GLN A 772 35.50 -25.31 -17.61
CA GLN A 772 35.49 -26.76 -17.36
C GLN A 772 36.12 -27.09 -16.00
N ASN A 773 37.24 -26.48 -15.64
CA ASN A 773 37.85 -26.60 -14.31
C ASN A 773 36.92 -26.07 -13.19
N LEU A 774 36.24 -24.95 -13.40
CA LEU A 774 35.25 -24.41 -12.46
C LEU A 774 34.03 -25.33 -12.32
N LYS A 775 33.60 -25.98 -13.40
CA LYS A 775 32.47 -26.93 -13.45
C LYS A 775 32.81 -28.26 -12.77
N GLU A 776 34.03 -28.75 -12.91
CA GLU A 776 34.54 -29.89 -12.14
C GLU A 776 34.61 -29.53 -10.65
N SER A 777 35.17 -28.36 -10.30
CA SER A 777 35.17 -27.85 -8.91
C SER A 777 33.75 -27.62 -8.35
N GLN A 778 32.78 -27.26 -9.19
CA GLN A 778 31.37 -27.19 -8.81
C GLN A 778 30.82 -28.59 -8.52
N SER A 779 31.09 -29.60 -9.35
CA SER A 779 30.65 -30.97 -9.13
C SER A 779 31.26 -31.59 -7.86
N GLU A 780 32.50 -31.23 -7.50
CA GLU A 780 33.10 -31.59 -6.21
C GLU A 780 32.37 -30.92 -5.04
N LYS A 781 32.05 -29.62 -5.15
CA LYS A 781 31.27 -28.89 -4.13
C LYS A 781 29.87 -29.46 -3.97
N GLU A 782 29.19 -29.82 -5.06
CA GLU A 782 27.88 -30.51 -5.04
C GLU A 782 28.01 -31.90 -4.40
N SER A 783 29.10 -32.65 -4.66
CA SER A 783 29.40 -33.90 -3.98
C SER A 783 29.69 -33.73 -2.47
N HIS A 784 30.23 -32.58 -2.06
CA HIS A 784 30.43 -32.22 -0.66
C HIS A 784 29.14 -31.73 0.02
N ILE A 785 28.26 -31.04 -0.71
CA ILE A 785 26.93 -30.63 -0.26
C ILE A 785 26.04 -31.85 -0.04
N LEU A 786 25.95 -32.78 -0.99
CA LEU A 786 25.22 -34.04 -0.83
C LEU A 786 25.69 -34.83 0.40
N LYS A 787 27.01 -34.91 0.64
CA LYS A 787 27.58 -35.56 1.84
C LYS A 787 27.38 -34.77 3.14
N ALA A 788 27.01 -33.49 3.06
CA ALA A 788 26.60 -32.68 4.22
C ALA A 788 25.09 -32.81 4.47
N GLU A 789 24.28 -32.89 3.40
CA GLU A 789 22.84 -33.15 3.44
C GLU A 789 22.55 -34.57 3.98
N GLU A 790 23.26 -35.61 3.51
CA GLU A 790 23.18 -36.96 4.09
C GLU A 790 23.48 -36.96 5.60
N LYS A 791 24.49 -36.19 6.03
CA LYS A 791 24.84 -36.06 7.46
C LYS A 791 23.81 -35.27 8.25
N LEU A 792 23.25 -34.20 7.68
CA LEU A 792 22.16 -33.45 8.29
C LEU A 792 20.90 -34.31 8.40
N GLN A 793 20.60 -35.14 7.40
CA GLN A 793 19.46 -36.05 7.42
C GLN A 793 19.65 -37.20 8.42
N ILE A 794 20.87 -37.72 8.58
CA ILE A 794 21.22 -38.66 9.67
C ILE A 794 21.04 -37.96 11.03
N LEU A 795 21.64 -36.79 11.25
CA LEU A 795 21.53 -36.04 12.50
C LEU A 795 20.08 -35.63 12.81
N GLN A 796 19.28 -35.29 11.80
CA GLN A 796 17.86 -34.98 11.96
C GLN A 796 17.03 -36.24 12.28
N THR A 797 17.43 -37.41 11.76
CA THR A 797 16.86 -38.70 12.14
C THR A 797 17.22 -39.04 13.60
N GLU A 798 18.49 -38.89 13.99
CA GLU A 798 18.96 -39.08 15.38
C GLU A 798 18.27 -38.11 16.36
N LEU A 799 18.09 -36.84 15.97
CA LEU A 799 17.41 -35.83 16.76
C LEU A 799 15.90 -36.12 16.85
N SER A 800 15.27 -36.67 15.80
CA SER A 800 13.90 -37.16 15.87
C SER A 800 13.75 -38.36 16.82
N ALA A 801 14.71 -39.28 16.82
CA ALA A 801 14.75 -40.42 17.75
C ALA A 801 15.03 -39.98 19.19
N PHE A 802 15.88 -38.95 19.39
CA PHE A 802 16.10 -38.33 20.69
C PHE A 802 14.85 -37.61 21.20
N ASN A 803 14.13 -36.88 20.33
CA ASN A 803 12.86 -36.24 20.69
C ASN A 803 11.78 -37.28 21.03
N GLN A 804 11.71 -38.41 20.32
CA GLN A 804 10.83 -39.51 20.69
C GLN A 804 11.20 -40.06 22.08
N LEU A 805 12.48 -40.33 22.33
CA LEU A 805 12.99 -40.76 23.64
C LEU A 805 12.70 -39.73 24.75
N LEU A 806 12.71 -38.42 24.42
CA LEU A 806 12.34 -37.35 25.34
C LEU A 806 10.84 -37.42 25.66
N THR A 807 9.97 -37.55 24.65
CA THR A 807 8.52 -37.71 24.88
C THR A 807 8.17 -39.00 25.63
N ASP A 808 8.90 -40.09 25.40
CA ASP A 808 8.74 -41.35 26.14
C ASP A 808 9.15 -41.16 27.62
N LYS A 809 10.19 -40.35 27.89
CA LYS A 809 10.60 -39.99 29.25
C LYS A 809 9.69 -38.98 29.93
N ASP A 810 9.10 -38.05 29.20
CA ASP A 810 8.11 -37.12 29.74
C ASP A 810 6.78 -37.84 30.04
N GLN A 811 6.39 -38.82 29.21
CA GLN A 811 5.32 -39.77 29.55
C GLN A 811 5.66 -40.56 30.81
N HIS A 812 6.88 -41.10 30.93
CA HIS A 812 7.31 -41.79 32.15
C HIS A 812 7.36 -40.87 33.38
N LEU A 813 7.74 -39.60 33.23
CA LEU A 813 7.72 -38.60 34.31
C LEU A 813 6.30 -38.22 34.72
N ASN A 814 5.36 -38.14 33.77
CA ASN A 814 3.94 -37.96 34.07
C ASN A 814 3.36 -39.19 34.77
N THR A 815 3.64 -40.41 34.30
CA THR A 815 3.26 -41.65 35.00
C THR A 815 3.83 -41.70 36.42
N LEU A 816 5.09 -41.31 36.61
CA LEU A 816 5.72 -41.27 37.93
C LEU A 816 5.14 -40.16 38.81
N ARG A 817 4.72 -39.03 38.23
CA ARG A 817 4.01 -37.95 38.94
C ARG A 817 2.60 -38.38 39.34
N GLU A 818 1.89 -39.10 38.49
CA GLU A 818 0.61 -39.72 38.81
C GLU A 818 0.78 -40.76 39.93
N GLU A 819 1.81 -41.60 39.87
CA GLU A 819 2.14 -42.59 40.92
C GLU A 819 2.53 -41.92 42.25
N VAL A 820 3.25 -40.78 42.21
CA VAL A 820 3.48 -39.92 43.40
C VAL A 820 2.17 -39.34 43.93
N THR A 821 1.28 -38.82 43.09
CA THR A 821 -0.04 -38.35 43.57
C THR A 821 -0.90 -39.50 44.11
N ALA A 822 -0.74 -40.73 43.62
CA ALA A 822 -1.39 -41.91 44.18
C ALA A 822 -0.81 -42.28 45.56
N GLN A 823 0.51 -42.13 45.77
CA GLN A 823 1.13 -42.23 47.09
C GLN A 823 0.68 -41.11 48.03
N ASP A 824 0.63 -39.85 47.58
CA ASP A 824 0.13 -38.73 48.38
C ASP A 824 -1.34 -38.94 48.79
N ASN A 825 -2.19 -39.47 47.91
CA ASN A 825 -3.56 -39.87 48.26
C ASN A 825 -3.60 -41.04 49.28
N LEU A 826 -2.62 -41.95 49.26
CA LEU A 826 -2.46 -42.99 50.28
C LEU A 826 -1.96 -42.43 51.62
N ILE A 827 -1.08 -41.42 51.59
CA ILE A 827 -0.57 -40.71 52.76
C ILE A 827 -1.67 -39.86 53.39
N GLN A 828 -2.44 -39.14 52.57
CA GLN A 828 -3.65 -38.42 52.96
C GLN A 828 -4.64 -39.36 53.65
N LYS A 829 -4.94 -40.51 53.05
CA LYS A 829 -5.86 -41.51 53.64
C LYS A 829 -5.31 -42.15 54.93
N THR A 830 -4.01 -42.43 55.01
CA THR A 830 -3.41 -42.97 56.25
C THR A 830 -3.29 -41.91 57.35
N LYS A 831 -3.20 -40.63 56.99
CA LYS A 831 -3.34 -39.48 57.90
C LYS A 831 -4.78 -39.31 58.38
N GLU A 832 -5.78 -39.40 57.51
CA GLU A 832 -7.20 -39.41 57.91
C GLU A 832 -7.54 -40.60 58.83
N GLU A 833 -6.97 -41.78 58.56
CA GLU A 833 -7.04 -42.92 59.47
C GLU A 833 -6.28 -42.70 60.79
N ALA A 834 -5.20 -41.91 60.80
CA ALA A 834 -4.47 -41.55 62.02
C ALA A 834 -5.25 -40.52 62.85
N GLU A 835 -5.82 -39.49 62.23
CA GLU A 835 -6.71 -38.51 62.86
C GLU A 835 -7.99 -39.19 63.40
N ALA A 836 -8.54 -40.19 62.70
CA ALA A 836 -9.63 -41.01 63.20
C ALA A 836 -9.22 -41.86 64.43
N LYS A 837 -7.99 -42.40 64.46
CA LYS A 837 -7.43 -43.12 65.61
C LYS A 837 -7.09 -42.19 66.78
N GLU A 838 -6.65 -40.96 66.49
CA GLU A 838 -6.40 -39.90 67.48
C GLU A 838 -7.71 -39.40 68.10
N LYS A 839 -8.76 -39.23 67.29
CA LYS A 839 -10.12 -38.98 67.80
C LYS A 839 -10.63 -40.13 68.66
N MET A 840 -10.43 -41.38 68.23
CA MET A 840 -10.77 -42.54 69.06
C MET A 840 -9.94 -42.57 70.37
N LEU A 841 -8.71 -42.04 70.35
CA LEU A 841 -7.88 -41.85 71.54
C LEU A 841 -8.39 -40.72 72.44
N THR A 842 -8.94 -39.62 71.89
CA THR A 842 -9.59 -38.57 72.71
C THR A 842 -10.86 -39.09 73.34
N ASP A 843 -11.69 -39.83 72.60
CA ASP A 843 -12.93 -40.42 73.11
C ASP A 843 -12.63 -41.44 74.24
N ILE A 844 -11.57 -42.25 74.09
CA ILE A 844 -11.07 -43.15 75.14
C ILE A 844 -10.49 -42.35 76.33
N LYS A 845 -9.80 -41.24 76.10
CA LYS A 845 -9.21 -40.40 77.15
C LYS A 845 -10.28 -39.66 77.95
N GLU A 846 -11.37 -39.23 77.30
CA GLU A 846 -12.56 -38.68 77.95
C GLU A 846 -13.29 -39.75 78.77
N ALA A 847 -13.46 -40.97 78.23
CA ALA A 847 -14.00 -42.10 78.99
C ALA A 847 -13.13 -42.45 80.22
N CYS A 848 -11.81 -42.41 80.10
CA CYS A 848 -10.88 -42.57 81.23
C CYS A 848 -10.93 -41.39 82.22
N SER A 849 -11.23 -40.16 81.77
CA SER A 849 -11.47 -39.02 82.66
C SER A 849 -12.75 -39.24 83.46
N ASN A 850 -13.86 -39.57 82.79
CA ASN A 850 -15.13 -39.87 83.44
C ASN A 850 -15.00 -41.04 84.43
N GLN A 851 -14.25 -42.10 84.08
CA GLN A 851 -13.94 -43.19 85.01
C GLN A 851 -13.03 -42.76 86.17
N THR A 852 -12.15 -41.77 85.96
CA THR A 852 -11.34 -41.17 87.04
C THR A 852 -12.22 -40.33 87.96
N ASP A 853 -13.17 -39.55 87.43
CA ASP A 853 -14.11 -38.76 88.20
C ASP A 853 -15.11 -39.65 88.98
N ASP A 854 -15.59 -40.75 88.39
CA ASP A 854 -16.38 -41.78 89.09
C ASP A 854 -15.57 -42.42 90.23
N LEU A 855 -14.32 -42.83 89.99
CA LEU A 855 -13.42 -43.36 91.02
C LEU A 855 -13.07 -42.31 92.08
N GLN A 856 -12.98 -41.03 91.71
CA GLN A 856 -12.70 -39.92 92.62
C GLN A 856 -13.94 -39.59 93.47
N HIS A 857 -15.15 -39.74 92.93
CA HIS A 857 -16.40 -39.70 93.68
C HIS A 857 -16.58 -40.92 94.58
N GLU A 858 -16.18 -42.12 94.15
CA GLU A 858 -16.17 -43.32 94.99
C GLU A 858 -15.13 -43.20 96.11
N ILE A 859 -13.94 -42.67 95.83
CA ILE A 859 -12.93 -42.31 96.84
C ILE A 859 -13.48 -41.26 97.82
N GLN A 860 -14.22 -40.24 97.35
CA GLN A 860 -14.84 -39.24 98.22
C GLN A 860 -15.91 -39.88 99.13
N VAL A 861 -16.75 -40.79 98.61
CA VAL A 861 -17.76 -41.54 99.39
C VAL A 861 -17.10 -42.54 100.35
N LEU A 862 -15.98 -43.15 99.95
CA LEU A 862 -15.16 -43.99 100.83
C LEU A 862 -14.46 -43.15 101.90
N LYS A 863 -14.07 -41.92 101.60
CA LYS A 863 -13.49 -40.97 102.56
C LYS A 863 -14.53 -40.49 103.57
N GLU A 864 -15.75 -40.16 103.15
CA GLU A 864 -16.88 -39.91 104.08
C GLU A 864 -17.24 -41.15 104.92
N LYS A 865 -17.16 -42.35 104.34
CA LYS A 865 -17.29 -43.61 105.10
C LYS A 865 -16.15 -43.83 106.09
N VAL A 866 -14.91 -43.45 105.77
CA VAL A 866 -13.76 -43.52 106.68
C VAL A 866 -13.87 -42.46 107.77
N GLU A 867 -14.35 -41.25 107.47
CA GLU A 867 -14.60 -40.18 108.43
C GLU A 867 -15.71 -40.59 109.42
N THR A 868 -16.85 -41.05 108.92
CA THR A 868 -17.95 -41.56 109.77
C THR A 868 -17.59 -42.85 110.52
N THR A 869 -16.74 -43.72 109.96
CA THR A 869 -16.18 -44.87 110.69
C THR A 869 -15.18 -44.44 111.76
N SER A 870 -14.40 -43.38 111.52
CA SER A 870 -13.45 -42.83 112.50
C SER A 870 -14.17 -42.12 113.65
N GLN A 871 -15.23 -41.37 113.35
CA GLN A 871 -16.13 -40.80 114.36
C GLN A 871 -16.82 -41.92 115.16
N SER A 872 -17.40 -42.92 114.49
CA SER A 872 -18.00 -44.08 115.16
C SER A 872 -16.98 -44.89 115.99
N ARG A 873 -15.69 -44.86 115.63
CA ARG A 873 -14.61 -45.46 116.42
C ARG A 873 -14.27 -44.61 117.64
N LEU A 874 -14.20 -43.29 117.51
CA LEU A 874 -14.08 -42.34 118.63
C LEU A 874 -15.22 -42.53 119.63
N ASP A 875 -16.47 -42.58 119.15
CA ASP A 875 -17.66 -42.80 119.97
C ASP A 875 -17.59 -44.18 120.69
N LYS A 876 -17.11 -45.23 120.00
CA LYS A 876 -16.87 -46.55 120.61
C LYS A 876 -15.74 -46.55 121.63
N GLU A 877 -14.65 -45.83 121.37
CA GLU A 877 -13.48 -45.72 122.25
C GLU A 877 -13.86 -44.96 123.53
N GLN A 878 -14.73 -43.96 123.42
CA GLN A 878 -15.36 -43.25 124.53
C GLN A 878 -16.34 -44.14 125.32
N MET A 879 -17.18 -44.95 124.65
CA MET A 879 -18.03 -45.96 125.33
C MET A 879 -17.22 -47.07 126.01
N LEU A 880 -16.03 -47.42 125.48
CA LEU A 880 -15.14 -48.43 126.08
C LEU A 880 -14.50 -47.87 127.36
N LEU A 881 -14.17 -46.57 127.39
CA LEU A 881 -13.72 -45.87 128.60
C LEU A 881 -14.79 -45.92 129.71
N GLU A 882 -16.05 -45.64 129.38
CA GLU A 882 -17.18 -45.72 130.34
C GLU A 882 -17.46 -47.16 130.81
N ALA A 883 -17.31 -48.15 129.93
CA ALA A 883 -17.43 -49.57 130.28
C ALA A 883 -16.31 -50.02 131.23
N GLN A 884 -15.08 -49.53 131.03
CA GLN A 884 -13.93 -49.89 131.86
C GLN A 884 -13.92 -49.15 133.21
N GLN A 885 -14.48 -47.93 133.30
CA GLN A 885 -14.78 -47.29 134.58
C GLN A 885 -15.78 -48.11 135.40
N LYS A 886 -16.90 -48.57 134.80
CA LYS A 886 -17.89 -49.41 135.49
C LYS A 886 -17.37 -50.81 135.86
N SER A 887 -16.34 -51.31 135.16
CA SER A 887 -15.63 -52.54 135.56
C SER A 887 -14.72 -52.34 136.78
N SER A 888 -14.34 -51.11 137.13
CA SER A 888 -13.47 -50.81 138.28
C SER A 888 -14.22 -50.82 139.61
N GLU A 889 -15.52 -50.50 139.60
CA GLU A 889 -16.33 -50.37 140.81
C GLU A 889 -16.71 -51.72 141.45
N GLN A 890 -16.57 -52.85 140.75
CA GLN A 890 -16.80 -54.19 141.31
C GLN A 890 -15.56 -54.84 141.94
N THR A 891 -14.33 -54.39 141.64
CA THR A 891 -13.11 -54.94 142.27
C THR A 891 -12.80 -54.33 143.64
N GLY A 892 -13.45 -53.23 144.02
CA GLY A 892 -13.22 -52.55 145.30
C GLY A 892 -13.77 -53.26 146.56
N LEU A 893 -14.65 -54.26 146.41
CA LEU A 893 -15.41 -54.85 147.52
C LEU A 893 -14.95 -56.24 148.00
N LEU A 894 -13.92 -56.83 147.39
CA LEU A 894 -13.41 -58.17 147.76
C LEU A 894 -11.93 -58.22 148.17
N GLN A 895 -11.25 -57.08 148.30
CA GLN A 895 -9.95 -57.00 149.01
C GLN A 895 -10.05 -56.38 150.41
N GLN A 896 -11.27 -56.03 150.88
CA GLN A 896 -11.54 -55.64 152.27
C GLN A 896 -11.59 -56.85 153.24
N GLN A 897 -10.78 -57.89 153.01
CA GLN A 897 -10.77 -59.12 153.80
C GLN A 897 -9.37 -59.71 154.10
N LEU A 898 -8.26 -59.03 153.77
CA LEU A 898 -6.92 -59.59 154.06
C LEU A 898 -5.86 -58.60 154.62
N ASP A 899 -6.29 -57.59 155.38
CA ASP A 899 -5.42 -56.85 156.33
C ASP A 899 -5.10 -57.69 157.61
N GLN A 900 -4.99 -59.02 157.49
CA GLN A 900 -4.91 -59.95 158.63
C GLN A 900 -3.75 -60.96 158.59
N TYR A 901 -2.62 -60.57 157.99
CA TYR A 901 -1.27 -61.11 158.29
C TYR A 901 -0.27 -60.14 157.60
N LYS A 902 0.35 -59.13 158.24
CA LYS A 902 1.10 -59.09 159.50
C LYS A 902 2.04 -60.27 159.67
N GLU A 903 3.35 -59.97 159.67
CA GLU A 903 4.46 -60.87 160.07
C GLU A 903 4.61 -62.11 159.17
N THR A 904 5.78 -62.47 158.63
CA THR A 904 7.19 -62.12 158.89
C THR A 904 7.87 -61.63 157.59
N GLN A 905 8.72 -60.60 157.58
CA GLN A 905 10.06 -60.54 158.20
C GLN A 905 11.07 -61.53 157.58
N ALA A 906 11.91 -60.98 156.70
CA ALA A 906 13.27 -61.39 156.33
C ALA A 906 13.53 -62.65 155.47
N VAL A 907 14.73 -62.61 154.86
CA VAL A 907 15.46 -63.66 154.09
C VAL A 907 15.09 -63.81 152.60
N GLU A 908 16.15 -64.01 151.79
CA GLU A 908 16.22 -64.26 150.34
C GLU A 908 16.08 -63.01 149.40
N ILE A 909 17.12 -62.28 148.94
CA ILE A 909 18.40 -62.60 148.23
C ILE A 909 18.13 -63.11 146.79
N ARG A 910 18.63 -62.49 145.69
CA ARG A 910 19.49 -61.28 145.48
C ARG A 910 19.48 -60.85 143.98
N VAL A 911 19.83 -59.58 143.70
CA VAL A 911 20.60 -59.10 142.51
C VAL A 911 19.88 -59.16 141.13
N LYS A 912 19.90 -58.16 140.23
CA LYS A 912 20.68 -56.91 140.07
C LYS A 912 19.74 -55.77 139.57
N GLU A 913 19.52 -54.65 140.28
CA GLU A 913 20.35 -53.41 140.42
C GLU A 913 20.41 -52.57 139.13
N THR A 914 20.28 -51.23 139.08
CA THR A 914 20.09 -50.10 140.06
C THR A 914 19.77 -48.81 139.23
N GLU A 915 19.31 -47.63 139.70
CA GLU A 915 18.44 -47.10 140.79
C GLU A 915 18.08 -45.61 140.43
N GLN A 916 16.91 -45.01 140.76
CA GLN A 916 16.49 -44.25 141.98
C GLN A 916 17.34 -43.00 142.36
N ALA A 917 16.85 -41.93 143.02
CA ALA A 917 15.49 -41.48 143.44
C ALA A 917 15.49 -39.93 143.72
N ALA A 918 14.48 -39.39 144.43
CA ALA A 918 14.24 -37.94 144.57
C ALA A 918 14.58 -37.33 145.95
N THR A 919 15.02 -36.05 145.92
CA THR A 919 14.87 -34.97 146.94
C THR A 919 14.99 -35.28 148.44
N PHE A 920 16.02 -34.72 149.11
CA PHE A 920 15.78 -33.79 150.24
C PHE A 920 16.95 -32.78 150.45
N ARG A 921 16.75 -31.83 151.37
CA ARG A 921 17.45 -30.56 151.53
C ARG A 921 18.89 -30.60 152.09
N GLU A 922 19.70 -29.65 151.61
CA GLU A 922 20.49 -28.72 152.45
C GLU A 922 21.56 -29.30 153.40
N LYS A 923 22.75 -29.68 152.87
CA LYS A 923 24.03 -29.54 153.61
C LYS A 923 25.37 -29.61 152.85
N GLU A 924 25.47 -29.19 151.58
CA GLU A 924 26.75 -29.20 150.84
C GLU A 924 27.05 -27.91 150.06
N ALA A 925 26.87 -26.76 150.72
CA ALA A 925 26.88 -25.43 150.10
C ALA A 925 28.28 -24.85 149.72
N LEU A 926 29.30 -25.68 149.41
CA LEU A 926 30.68 -25.20 149.26
C LEU A 926 31.59 -25.91 148.21
N VAL A 927 31.06 -26.82 147.37
CA VAL A 927 31.90 -27.60 146.41
C VAL A 927 31.55 -27.36 144.93
N GLN A 928 30.27 -27.37 144.55
CA GLN A 928 29.87 -27.42 143.13
C GLN A 928 30.08 -26.11 142.32
N GLU A 929 30.28 -24.96 142.97
CA GLU A 929 30.51 -23.68 142.27
C GLU A 929 31.76 -23.70 141.38
N LYS A 930 32.73 -24.58 141.69
CA LYS A 930 33.97 -24.75 140.91
C LYS A 930 33.78 -25.46 139.57
N GLU A 931 32.77 -26.33 139.44
CA GLU A 931 32.55 -27.14 138.22
C GLU A 931 31.70 -26.40 137.19
N VAL A 932 30.71 -25.63 137.63
CA VAL A 932 29.85 -24.78 136.77
C VAL A 932 30.68 -23.77 135.97
N LEU A 933 31.76 -23.25 136.57
CA LEU A 933 32.68 -22.32 135.90
C LEU A 933 33.48 -23.00 134.77
N MET A 934 33.79 -24.29 134.89
CA MET A 934 34.54 -25.04 133.88
C MET A 934 33.68 -25.42 132.67
N ALA A 935 32.42 -25.83 132.92
CA ALA A 935 31.44 -26.09 131.86
C ALA A 935 31.19 -24.86 130.96
N ARG A 936 31.24 -23.65 131.54
CA ARG A 936 30.96 -22.40 130.81
C ARG A 936 32.05 -22.02 129.79
N ILE A 937 33.30 -22.43 130.03
CA ILE A 937 34.44 -22.17 129.13
C ILE A 937 34.35 -23.02 127.86
N LEU A 938 34.05 -24.32 128.00
CA LEU A 938 33.82 -25.23 126.87
C LEU A 938 32.62 -24.80 125.99
N GLN A 939 31.63 -24.12 126.56
CA GLN A 939 30.51 -23.58 125.78
C GLN A 939 30.93 -22.38 124.91
N THR A 940 31.85 -21.52 125.37
CA THR A 940 32.37 -20.41 124.56
C THR A 940 33.23 -20.87 123.38
N GLU A 941 34.08 -21.90 123.55
CA GLU A 941 34.91 -22.42 122.46
C GLU A 941 34.08 -23.04 121.32
N ASN A 942 33.03 -23.79 121.67
CA ASN A 942 32.13 -24.38 120.68
C ASN A 942 31.34 -23.32 119.90
N ASN A 943 30.91 -22.24 120.56
CA ASN A 943 30.23 -21.12 119.90
C ASN A 943 31.16 -20.40 118.90
N GLN A 944 32.44 -20.23 119.23
CA GLN A 944 33.39 -19.58 118.32
C GLN A 944 33.65 -20.44 117.06
N LYS A 945 33.79 -21.76 117.22
CA LYS A 945 33.91 -22.71 116.10
C LYS A 945 32.70 -22.77 115.16
N ALA A 946 31.50 -22.48 115.68
CA ALA A 946 30.28 -22.40 114.87
C ALA A 946 30.24 -21.13 114.00
N LEU A 947 30.73 -20.00 114.53
CA LEU A 947 30.78 -18.71 113.83
C LEU A 947 31.81 -18.73 112.68
N GLU A 948 32.96 -19.36 112.90
CA GLU A 948 34.04 -19.51 111.93
C GLU A 948 33.57 -20.24 110.66
N LYS A 949 32.80 -21.33 110.83
CA LYS A 949 32.16 -22.07 109.71
C LYS A 949 31.11 -21.27 108.93
N GLN A 950 30.41 -20.32 109.57
CA GLN A 950 29.49 -19.45 108.82
C GLN A 950 30.23 -18.43 107.96
N HIS A 951 31.43 -17.98 108.39
CA HIS A 951 32.26 -17.11 107.56
C HIS A 951 32.80 -17.82 106.31
N GLU A 952 33.24 -19.07 106.40
CA GLU A 952 33.65 -19.86 105.23
C GLU A 952 32.50 -20.02 104.21
N ALA A 953 31.28 -20.32 104.68
CA ALA A 953 30.11 -20.47 103.81
C ALA A 953 29.74 -19.17 103.06
N VAL A 954 29.84 -18.01 103.73
CA VAL A 954 29.57 -16.70 103.12
C VAL A 954 30.62 -16.30 102.09
N VAL A 955 31.90 -16.68 102.30
CA VAL A 955 32.96 -16.47 101.29
C VAL A 955 32.70 -17.33 100.05
N PHE A 956 32.33 -18.61 100.23
CA PHE A 956 32.09 -19.53 99.12
C PHE A 956 30.90 -19.09 98.24
N GLU A 957 29.81 -18.60 98.82
CA GLU A 957 28.69 -18.02 98.05
C GLU A 957 29.06 -16.72 97.34
N LYS A 958 29.89 -15.87 97.96
CA LYS A 958 30.36 -14.62 97.33
C LYS A 958 31.18 -14.91 96.07
N ASP A 959 32.09 -15.87 96.12
CA ASP A 959 32.93 -16.22 94.97
C ASP A 959 32.11 -16.93 93.88
N ARG A 960 31.10 -17.73 94.25
CA ARG A 960 30.12 -18.31 93.31
C ARG A 960 29.31 -17.24 92.56
N LEU A 961 28.83 -16.21 93.26
CA LEU A 961 28.13 -15.07 92.67
C LEU A 961 29.03 -14.23 91.75
N ALA A 962 30.30 -14.06 92.10
CA ALA A 962 31.28 -13.37 91.24
C ALA A 962 31.51 -14.12 89.92
N GLN A 963 31.63 -15.46 89.98
CA GLN A 963 31.77 -16.30 88.77
C GLN A 963 30.50 -16.27 87.90
N ALA A 964 29.31 -16.36 88.50
CA ALA A 964 28.04 -16.30 87.76
C ALA A 964 27.84 -14.94 87.04
N THR A 965 28.23 -13.83 87.69
CA THR A 965 28.18 -12.49 87.08
C THR A 965 29.11 -12.40 85.86
N GLN A 966 30.34 -12.93 85.99
CA GLN A 966 31.32 -12.90 84.91
C GLN A 966 31.05 -13.92 83.78
N ALA A 967 30.06 -14.81 83.94
CA ALA A 967 29.54 -15.66 82.85
C ALA A 967 28.57 -14.85 81.98
N MET A 968 27.52 -14.26 82.57
CA MET A 968 26.54 -13.44 81.85
C MET A 968 27.18 -12.24 81.10
N GLU A 969 28.27 -11.67 81.62
CA GLU A 969 29.04 -10.62 80.93
C GLU A 969 29.86 -11.09 79.71
N ARG A 970 30.00 -12.41 79.51
CA ARG A 970 30.55 -13.01 78.29
C ARG A 970 29.43 -13.34 77.32
N ASP A 971 28.42 -14.10 77.76
CA ASP A 971 27.28 -14.53 76.95
C ASP A 971 26.61 -13.34 76.25
N ASN A 972 26.32 -12.25 76.98
CA ASN A 972 25.73 -11.02 76.41
C ASN A 972 26.60 -10.34 75.34
N LYS A 973 27.93 -10.51 75.38
CA LYS A 973 28.85 -9.95 74.38
C LYS A 973 29.00 -10.88 73.17
N GLU A 974 28.87 -12.18 73.39
CA GLU A 974 28.87 -13.18 72.32
C GLU A 974 27.60 -13.04 71.46
N ASP A 975 26.43 -12.83 72.09
CA ASP A 975 25.17 -12.45 71.42
C ASP A 975 25.26 -11.11 70.65
N GLU A 976 25.93 -10.10 71.23
CA GLU A 976 26.09 -8.78 70.60
C GLU A 976 27.04 -8.85 69.38
N ILE A 977 28.09 -9.67 69.44
CA ILE A 977 28.97 -9.97 68.31
C ILE A 977 28.25 -10.78 67.23
N GLN A 978 27.47 -11.80 67.62
CA GLN A 978 26.73 -12.66 66.69
C GLN A 978 25.75 -11.85 65.83
N LYS A 979 24.97 -10.94 66.43
CA LYS A 979 24.10 -10.01 65.70
C LYS A 979 24.85 -9.08 64.75
N LEU A 980 26.07 -8.68 65.11
CA LEU A 980 26.89 -7.84 64.25
C LEU A 980 27.35 -8.61 62.99
N ILE A 981 27.76 -9.88 63.18
CA ILE A 981 28.15 -10.79 62.10
C ILE A 981 26.97 -11.08 61.17
N GLU A 982 25.79 -11.38 61.71
CA GLU A 982 24.56 -11.62 60.94
C GLU A 982 24.22 -10.39 60.08
N SER A 983 24.14 -9.20 60.69
CA SER A 983 23.86 -7.95 59.98
C SER A 983 24.96 -7.55 58.97
N GLN A 984 26.17 -8.10 59.08
CA GLN A 984 27.24 -7.91 58.10
C GLN A 984 27.11 -8.89 56.93
N SER A 985 26.76 -10.16 57.20
CA SER A 985 26.50 -11.18 56.17
C SER A 985 25.28 -10.83 55.29
N GLU A 986 24.24 -10.22 55.86
CA GLU A 986 23.10 -9.70 55.10
C GLU A 986 23.52 -8.60 54.12
N LYS A 987 24.35 -7.65 54.57
CA LYS A 987 24.87 -6.57 53.72
C LYS A 987 25.74 -7.10 52.59
N GLU A 988 26.61 -8.08 52.86
CA GLU A 988 27.41 -8.75 51.84
C GLU A 988 26.52 -9.50 50.83
N SER A 989 25.44 -10.17 51.28
CA SER A 989 24.45 -10.80 50.39
C SER A 989 23.72 -9.77 49.52
N HIS A 990 23.39 -8.59 50.05
CA HIS A 990 22.77 -7.50 49.29
C HIS A 990 23.73 -6.85 48.28
N ILE A 991 25.02 -6.75 48.60
CA ILE A 991 26.06 -6.26 47.68
C ILE A 991 26.26 -7.25 46.53
N LEU A 992 26.42 -8.55 46.81
CA LEU A 992 26.55 -9.59 45.79
C LEU A 992 25.37 -9.60 44.80
N LYS A 993 24.14 -9.47 45.31
CA LYS A 993 22.91 -9.36 44.47
C LYS A 993 22.81 -8.05 43.68
N ALA A 994 23.52 -7.00 44.08
CA ALA A 994 23.62 -5.76 43.31
C ALA A 994 24.71 -5.85 42.23
N GLU A 995 25.84 -6.51 42.54
CA GLU A 995 26.92 -6.81 41.60
C GLU A 995 26.45 -7.77 40.50
N GLU A 996 25.72 -8.84 40.83
CA GLU A 996 25.09 -9.73 39.82
C GLU A 996 24.15 -8.95 38.88
N LYS A 997 23.34 -8.02 39.42
CA LYS A 997 22.45 -7.19 38.60
C LYS A 997 23.20 -6.23 37.69
N LEU A 998 24.31 -5.64 38.17
CA LEU A 998 25.18 -4.81 37.33
C LEU A 998 25.88 -5.65 36.25
N GLN A 999 26.33 -6.86 36.58
CA GLN A 999 26.92 -7.81 35.64
C GLN A 999 25.93 -8.20 34.53
N ILE A 1000 24.67 -8.48 34.89
CA ILE A 1000 23.58 -8.77 33.95
C ILE A 1000 23.30 -7.55 33.07
N LEU A 1001 23.03 -6.37 33.66
CA LEU A 1001 22.74 -5.14 32.90
C LEU A 1001 23.90 -4.74 31.96
N GLN A 1002 25.15 -4.96 32.35
CA GLN A 1002 26.31 -4.67 31.51
C GLN A 1002 26.50 -5.72 30.39
N THR A 1003 26.00 -6.94 30.56
CA THR A 1003 25.92 -7.97 29.52
C THR A 1003 24.76 -7.70 28.55
N GLU A 1004 23.61 -7.25 29.05
CA GLU A 1004 22.48 -6.80 28.23
C GLU A 1004 22.85 -5.56 27.40
N LEU A 1005 23.59 -4.60 28.00
CA LEU A 1005 24.08 -3.42 27.29
C LEU A 1005 25.10 -3.76 26.20
N SER A 1006 25.98 -4.76 26.41
CA SER A 1006 26.92 -5.19 25.38
C SER A 1006 26.22 -5.94 24.24
N ALA A 1007 25.24 -6.79 24.55
CA ALA A 1007 24.39 -7.44 23.54
C ALA A 1007 23.55 -6.43 22.74
N PHE A 1008 22.99 -5.40 23.39
CA PHE A 1008 22.26 -4.33 22.72
C PHE A 1008 23.17 -3.51 21.79
N ASN A 1009 24.38 -3.17 22.24
CA ASN A 1009 25.36 -2.45 21.41
C ASN A 1009 25.81 -3.30 20.19
N GLN A 1010 26.00 -4.62 20.36
CA GLN A 1010 26.30 -5.52 19.25
C GLN A 1010 25.15 -5.54 18.23
N LEU A 1011 23.91 -5.71 18.70
CA LEU A 1011 22.72 -5.70 17.85
C LEU A 1011 22.50 -4.34 17.15
N LEU A 1012 22.93 -3.24 17.77
CA LEU A 1012 22.96 -1.93 17.11
C LEU A 1012 23.98 -1.90 15.97
N THR A 1013 25.21 -2.38 16.18
CA THR A 1013 26.23 -2.45 15.12
C THR A 1013 25.87 -3.41 13.99
N ASP A 1014 25.23 -4.55 14.31
CA ASP A 1014 24.76 -5.52 13.31
C ASP A 1014 23.64 -4.91 12.45
N LYS A 1015 22.77 -4.10 13.06
CA LYS A 1015 21.71 -3.37 12.38
C LYS A 1015 22.25 -2.23 11.51
N ASP A 1016 23.26 -1.49 11.97
CA ASP A 1016 23.92 -0.46 11.17
C ASP A 1016 24.71 -1.06 9.99
N GLN A 1017 25.30 -2.25 10.15
CA GLN A 1017 25.88 -3.01 9.04
C GLN A 1017 24.80 -3.43 8.04
N HIS A 1018 23.70 -4.04 8.49
CA HIS A 1018 22.59 -4.42 7.61
C HIS A 1018 21.96 -3.22 6.90
N LEU A 1019 21.87 -2.05 7.55
CA LEU A 1019 21.38 -0.82 6.92
C LEU A 1019 22.34 -0.31 5.83
N ASN A 1020 23.66 -0.45 6.01
CA ASN A 1020 24.63 -0.13 4.96
C ASN A 1020 24.59 -1.14 3.81
N THR A 1021 24.54 -2.45 4.07
CA THR A 1021 24.39 -3.47 3.02
C THR A 1021 23.11 -3.28 2.22
N LEU A 1022 21.97 -3.00 2.87
CA LEU A 1022 20.71 -2.71 2.17
C LEU A 1022 20.80 -1.43 1.32
N ARG A 1023 21.60 -0.44 1.74
CA ARG A 1023 21.86 0.79 0.97
C ARG A 1023 22.78 0.56 -0.23
N GLU A 1024 23.75 -0.33 -0.09
CA GLU A 1024 24.60 -0.82 -1.19
C GLU A 1024 23.79 -1.64 -2.19
N GLU A 1025 22.89 -2.52 -1.73
CA GLU A 1025 21.95 -3.24 -2.61
C GLU A 1025 21.01 -2.29 -3.34
N VAL A 1026 20.38 -1.34 -2.64
CA VAL A 1026 19.48 -0.35 -3.26
C VAL A 1026 20.22 0.53 -4.29
N THR A 1027 21.48 0.90 -4.05
CA THR A 1027 22.27 1.65 -5.04
C THR A 1027 22.73 0.79 -6.22
N ALA A 1028 23.09 -0.48 -6.00
CA ALA A 1028 23.36 -1.44 -7.08
C ALA A 1028 22.11 -1.69 -7.94
N GLN A 1029 20.93 -1.82 -7.32
CA GLN A 1029 19.66 -2.01 -7.99
C GLN A 1029 19.23 -0.75 -8.76
N ALA A 1030 19.44 0.45 -8.19
CA ALA A 1030 19.24 1.71 -8.90
C ALA A 1030 20.17 1.85 -10.12
N ASN A 1031 21.44 1.48 -10.02
CA ASN A 1031 22.39 1.47 -11.13
C ASN A 1031 22.01 0.44 -12.22
N LEU A 1032 21.44 -0.71 -11.84
CA LEU A 1032 20.93 -1.70 -12.78
C LEU A 1032 19.66 -1.22 -13.49
N ILE A 1033 18.77 -0.51 -12.80
CA ILE A 1033 17.57 0.14 -13.38
C ILE A 1033 17.99 1.28 -14.32
N GLN A 1034 18.97 2.11 -13.93
CA GLN A 1034 19.57 3.14 -14.78
C GLN A 1034 20.12 2.54 -16.08
N LYS A 1035 20.95 1.49 -15.97
CA LYS A 1035 21.54 0.83 -17.16
C LYS A 1035 20.51 0.15 -18.04
N THR A 1036 19.54 -0.57 -17.46
CA THR A 1036 18.49 -1.24 -18.25
C THR A 1036 17.54 -0.23 -18.92
N ARG A 1037 17.35 0.95 -18.32
CA ARG A 1037 16.68 2.08 -18.95
C ARG A 1037 17.49 2.67 -20.10
N GLU A 1038 18.79 2.92 -19.92
CA GLU A 1038 19.67 3.42 -20.99
C GLU A 1038 19.74 2.44 -22.18
N GLU A 1039 19.80 1.13 -21.88
CA GLU A 1039 19.68 0.08 -22.90
C GLU A 1039 18.29 0.03 -23.56
N ALA A 1040 17.21 0.39 -22.86
CA ALA A 1040 15.86 0.45 -23.42
C ALA A 1040 15.68 1.69 -24.31
N GLU A 1041 16.11 2.87 -23.88
CA GLU A 1041 16.09 4.11 -24.67
C GLU A 1041 16.98 3.97 -25.93
N ALA A 1042 18.11 3.26 -25.84
CA ALA A 1042 18.94 2.92 -27.01
C ALA A 1042 18.23 1.95 -27.97
N LYS A 1043 17.50 0.94 -27.46
CA LYS A 1043 16.72 0.00 -28.29
C LYS A 1043 15.49 0.67 -28.91
N GLU A 1044 14.83 1.57 -28.19
CA GLU A 1044 13.71 2.38 -28.70
C GLU A 1044 14.17 3.30 -29.82
N LYS A 1045 15.30 4.01 -29.64
CA LYS A 1045 15.91 4.79 -30.71
C LYS A 1045 16.30 3.92 -31.91
N MET A 1046 16.95 2.79 -31.71
CA MET A 1046 17.28 1.88 -32.82
C MET A 1046 16.01 1.40 -33.56
N LEU A 1047 14.89 1.24 -32.85
CA LEU A 1047 13.60 0.86 -33.44
C LEU A 1047 12.92 2.03 -34.16
N THR A 1048 13.08 3.29 -33.72
CA THR A 1048 12.66 4.46 -34.51
C THR A 1048 13.49 4.61 -35.78
N ASP A 1049 14.82 4.47 -35.68
CA ASP A 1049 15.75 4.59 -36.80
C ASP A 1049 15.47 3.50 -37.86
N ILE A 1050 15.20 2.25 -37.43
CA ILE A 1050 14.76 1.15 -38.31
C ILE A 1050 13.39 1.43 -38.92
N LYS A 1051 12.43 1.98 -38.15
CA LYS A 1051 11.08 2.27 -38.64
C LYS A 1051 11.08 3.39 -39.69
N GLU A 1052 11.91 4.41 -39.50
CA GLU A 1052 12.13 5.47 -40.49
C GLU A 1052 12.80 4.92 -41.75
N ALA A 1053 13.86 4.12 -41.62
CA ALA A 1053 14.50 3.45 -42.75
C ALA A 1053 13.53 2.54 -43.54
N CYS A 1054 12.68 1.78 -42.86
CA CYS A 1054 11.65 0.96 -43.52
C CYS A 1054 10.52 1.80 -44.13
N SER A 1055 10.18 2.97 -43.60
CA SER A 1055 9.24 3.90 -44.25
C SER A 1055 9.86 4.43 -45.55
N ASN A 1056 11.06 5.00 -45.46
CA ASN A 1056 11.78 5.55 -46.62
C ASN A 1056 11.98 4.49 -47.71
N GLN A 1057 12.35 3.25 -47.34
CA GLN A 1057 12.45 2.14 -48.30
C GLN A 1057 11.09 1.74 -48.88
N THR A 1058 9.99 1.88 -48.14
CA THR A 1058 8.62 1.64 -48.66
C THR A 1058 8.23 2.73 -49.65
N ASP A 1059 8.58 3.99 -49.37
CA ASP A 1059 8.29 5.13 -50.23
C ASP A 1059 9.16 5.09 -51.51
N ASP A 1060 10.44 4.71 -51.42
CA ASP A 1060 11.32 4.43 -52.55
C ASP A 1060 10.77 3.28 -53.42
N LEU A 1061 10.33 2.17 -52.82
CA LEU A 1061 9.72 1.06 -53.56
C LEU A 1061 8.37 1.43 -54.17
N GLN A 1062 7.56 2.29 -53.53
CA GLN A 1062 6.35 2.85 -54.16
C GLN A 1062 6.71 3.75 -55.34
N HIS A 1063 7.76 4.56 -55.25
CA HIS A 1063 8.23 5.39 -56.35
C HIS A 1063 8.76 4.54 -57.51
N GLU A 1064 9.55 3.50 -57.24
CA GLU A 1064 10.02 2.55 -58.27
C GLU A 1064 8.86 1.80 -58.92
N ILE A 1065 7.87 1.33 -58.15
CA ILE A 1065 6.64 0.70 -58.68
C ILE A 1065 5.84 1.68 -59.54
N GLN A 1066 5.72 2.95 -59.13
CA GLN A 1066 5.03 3.99 -59.90
C GLN A 1066 5.75 4.29 -61.22
N VAL A 1067 7.08 4.42 -61.20
CA VAL A 1067 7.92 4.62 -62.39
C VAL A 1067 7.89 3.40 -63.31
N LEU A 1068 7.95 2.18 -62.77
CA LEU A 1068 7.81 0.95 -63.56
C LEU A 1068 6.41 0.84 -64.19
N LYS A 1069 5.36 1.25 -63.49
CA LYS A 1069 3.98 1.29 -64.01
C LYS A 1069 3.86 2.29 -65.16
N GLU A 1070 4.40 3.50 -65.01
CA GLU A 1070 4.39 4.54 -66.05
C GLU A 1070 5.23 4.13 -67.29
N ASN A 1071 6.33 3.41 -67.08
CA ASN A 1071 7.12 2.77 -68.14
C ASN A 1071 6.36 1.62 -68.83
N VAL A 1072 5.58 0.81 -68.10
CA VAL A 1072 4.73 -0.25 -68.66
C VAL A 1072 3.56 0.33 -69.46
N GLU A 1073 2.99 1.45 -69.00
CA GLU A 1073 1.87 2.14 -69.66
C GLU A 1073 2.34 2.81 -70.96
N THR A 1074 3.46 3.55 -70.95
CA THR A 1074 4.09 4.10 -72.16
C THR A 1074 4.59 3.02 -73.13
N THR A 1075 5.15 1.91 -72.63
CA THR A 1075 5.52 0.76 -73.48
C THR A 1075 4.29 0.09 -74.09
N SER A 1076 3.18 0.02 -73.35
CA SER A 1076 1.91 -0.52 -73.86
C SER A 1076 1.29 0.36 -74.93
N GLN A 1077 1.33 1.69 -74.75
CA GLN A 1077 0.91 2.64 -75.78
C GLN A 1077 1.80 2.53 -77.03
N SER A 1078 3.13 2.56 -76.89
CA SER A 1078 4.06 2.42 -78.02
C SER A 1078 3.90 1.08 -78.77
N ARG A 1079 3.51 0.01 -78.07
CA ARG A 1079 3.14 -1.28 -78.69
C ARG A 1079 1.83 -1.17 -79.48
N LEU A 1080 0.82 -0.51 -78.93
CA LEU A 1080 -0.48 -0.31 -79.58
C LEU A 1080 -0.37 0.60 -80.81
N ASP A 1081 0.45 1.65 -80.74
CA ASP A 1081 0.79 2.52 -81.88
C ASP A 1081 1.51 1.73 -82.99
N LYS A 1082 2.47 0.87 -82.62
CA LYS A 1082 3.14 -0.04 -83.58
C LYS A 1082 2.18 -1.06 -84.17
N GLU A 1083 1.23 -1.57 -83.40
CA GLU A 1083 0.22 -2.52 -83.86
C GLU A 1083 -0.73 -1.87 -84.87
N GLN A 1084 -1.13 -0.60 -84.65
CA GLN A 1084 -1.83 0.21 -85.65
C GLN A 1084 -0.99 0.45 -86.92
N MET A 1085 0.28 0.84 -86.80
CA MET A 1085 1.17 1.03 -87.96
C MET A 1085 1.35 -0.27 -88.77
N LEU A 1086 1.41 -1.43 -88.10
CA LEU A 1086 1.52 -2.73 -88.76
C LEU A 1086 0.22 -3.09 -89.48
N LEU A 1087 -0.94 -2.79 -88.89
CA LEU A 1087 -2.25 -2.98 -89.51
C LEU A 1087 -2.42 -2.11 -90.77
N GLU A 1088 -2.01 -0.83 -90.71
CA GLU A 1088 -2.06 0.09 -91.85
C GLU A 1088 -1.08 -0.35 -92.96
N ALA A 1089 0.15 -0.75 -92.62
CA ALA A 1089 1.11 -1.30 -93.58
C ALA A 1089 0.64 -2.63 -94.21
N GLN A 1090 -0.07 -3.48 -93.46
CA GLN A 1090 -0.66 -4.71 -94.00
C GLN A 1090 -1.83 -4.40 -94.94
N LYS A 1091 -2.59 -3.33 -94.68
CA LYS A 1091 -3.64 -2.82 -95.58
C LYS A 1091 -3.03 -2.21 -96.86
N GLU A 1092 -2.02 -1.35 -96.76
CA GLU A 1092 -1.28 -0.82 -97.92
C GLU A 1092 -0.68 -1.95 -98.77
N SER A 1093 -0.13 -2.98 -98.13
CA SER A 1093 0.38 -4.17 -98.80
C SER A 1093 -0.73 -4.97 -99.50
N SER A 1094 -1.92 -5.07 -98.89
CA SER A 1094 -3.09 -5.68 -99.53
C SER A 1094 -3.58 -4.88 -100.73
N GLU A 1095 -3.59 -3.55 -100.65
CA GLU A 1095 -3.96 -2.65 -101.74
C GLU A 1095 -2.95 -2.71 -102.90
N GLN A 1096 -1.63 -2.73 -102.61
CA GLN A 1096 -0.59 -2.99 -103.62
C GLN A 1096 -0.74 -4.38 -104.26
N THR A 1097 -1.04 -5.41 -103.46
CA THR A 1097 -1.23 -6.78 -103.96
C THR A 1097 -2.44 -6.84 -104.90
N GLY A 1098 -3.55 -6.17 -104.56
CA GLY A 1098 -4.71 -6.03 -105.44
C GLY A 1098 -4.37 -5.30 -106.75
N LEU A 1099 -3.58 -4.23 -106.69
CA LEU A 1099 -3.13 -3.49 -107.87
C LEU A 1099 -2.25 -4.34 -108.79
N LEU A 1100 -1.29 -5.08 -108.23
CA LEU A 1100 -0.43 -6.02 -108.97
C LEU A 1100 -1.24 -7.19 -109.57
N GLN A 1101 -2.26 -7.67 -108.86
CA GLN A 1101 -3.14 -8.73 -109.35
C GLN A 1101 -4.06 -8.23 -110.49
N GLN A 1102 -4.47 -6.96 -110.45
CA GLN A 1102 -5.18 -6.30 -111.56
C GLN A 1102 -4.25 -6.07 -112.78
N GLN A 1103 -2.98 -5.70 -112.56
CA GLN A 1103 -1.99 -5.60 -113.63
C GLN A 1103 -1.71 -6.97 -114.27
N LEU A 1104 -1.56 -8.03 -113.46
CA LEU A 1104 -1.45 -9.41 -113.94
C LEU A 1104 -2.69 -9.84 -114.73
N ALA A 1105 -3.91 -9.41 -114.35
CA ALA A 1105 -5.11 -9.68 -115.13
C ALA A 1105 -5.09 -8.98 -116.51
N SER A 1106 -4.60 -7.73 -116.58
CA SER A 1106 -4.42 -7.02 -117.87
C SER A 1106 -3.39 -7.73 -118.76
N VAL A 1107 -2.20 -8.02 -118.22
CA VAL A 1107 -1.12 -8.67 -118.96
C VAL A 1107 -1.52 -10.08 -119.43
N ASN A 1108 -2.29 -10.83 -118.64
CA ASN A 1108 -2.82 -12.12 -119.08
C ASN A 1108 -3.91 -11.98 -120.17
N ALA A 1109 -4.76 -10.95 -120.12
CA ALA A 1109 -5.73 -10.67 -121.17
C ALA A 1109 -5.03 -10.24 -122.49
N GLU A 1110 -4.01 -9.39 -122.41
CA GLU A 1110 -3.15 -9.00 -123.53
C GLU A 1110 -2.39 -10.23 -124.10
N LEU A 1111 -1.92 -11.14 -123.24
CA LEU A 1111 -1.25 -12.37 -123.64
C LEU A 1111 -2.19 -13.36 -124.33
N GLU A 1112 -3.43 -13.54 -123.86
CA GLU A 1112 -4.43 -14.35 -124.56
C GLU A 1112 -4.86 -13.69 -125.88
N GLN A 1113 -5.01 -12.36 -125.92
CA GLN A 1113 -5.30 -11.66 -127.18
C GLN A 1113 -4.15 -11.81 -128.19
N TYR A 1114 -2.89 -11.84 -127.73
CA TYR A 1114 -1.72 -12.16 -128.55
C TYR A 1114 -1.73 -13.62 -129.02
N LYS A 1115 -2.01 -14.59 -128.13
CA LYS A 1115 -2.15 -16.02 -128.50
C LYS A 1115 -3.27 -16.25 -129.51
N GLU A 1116 -4.42 -15.61 -129.34
CA GLU A 1116 -5.54 -15.73 -130.27
C GLU A 1116 -5.21 -15.10 -131.63
N THR A 1117 -4.53 -13.95 -131.63
CA THR A 1117 -3.98 -13.33 -132.86
C THR A 1117 -2.99 -14.27 -133.55
N GLN A 1118 -2.07 -14.89 -132.80
CA GLN A 1118 -1.09 -15.85 -133.32
C GLN A 1118 -1.77 -17.15 -133.81
N ALA A 1119 -2.83 -17.60 -133.17
CA ALA A 1119 -3.63 -18.75 -133.61
C ALA A 1119 -4.51 -18.44 -134.83
N VAL A 1120 -4.87 -17.17 -135.07
CA VAL A 1120 -5.43 -16.72 -136.35
C VAL A 1120 -4.34 -16.67 -137.42
N GLU A 1121 -3.15 -16.14 -137.12
CA GLU A 1121 -2.02 -16.07 -138.07
C GLU A 1121 -1.53 -17.46 -138.51
N ILE A 1122 -1.50 -18.43 -137.59
CA ILE A 1122 -1.21 -19.84 -137.90
C ILE A 1122 -2.28 -20.42 -138.83
N ARG A 1123 -3.57 -20.25 -138.52
CA ARG A 1123 -4.68 -20.72 -139.38
C ARG A 1123 -4.66 -20.07 -140.77
N VAL A 1124 -4.25 -18.80 -140.89
CA VAL A 1124 -4.04 -18.15 -142.20
C VAL A 1124 -2.91 -18.85 -142.96
N LYS A 1125 -1.74 -19.05 -142.34
CA LYS A 1125 -0.60 -19.75 -142.97
C LYS A 1125 -0.92 -21.20 -143.34
N GLU A 1126 -1.74 -21.90 -142.55
CA GLU A 1126 -2.27 -23.23 -142.87
C GLU A 1126 -3.20 -23.18 -144.09
N THR A 1127 -4.07 -22.17 -144.23
CA THR A 1127 -4.89 -22.01 -145.44
C THR A 1127 -4.08 -21.62 -146.68
N GLU A 1128 -2.99 -20.87 -146.55
CA GLU A 1128 -2.05 -20.57 -147.64
C GLU A 1128 -1.26 -21.82 -148.07
N GLN A 1129 -0.85 -22.67 -147.12
CA GLN A 1129 -0.27 -23.98 -147.43
C GLN A 1129 -1.27 -24.94 -148.09
N ALA A 1130 -2.54 -24.94 -147.64
CA ALA A 1130 -3.59 -25.73 -148.28
C ALA A 1130 -3.91 -25.25 -149.71
N ALA A 1131 -3.89 -23.93 -149.96
CA ALA A 1131 -4.05 -23.36 -151.29
C ALA A 1131 -2.90 -23.75 -152.24
N THR A 1132 -1.65 -23.56 -151.79
CA THR A 1132 -0.45 -23.90 -152.59
C THR A 1132 -0.25 -25.41 -152.78
N PHE A 1133 -0.85 -26.27 -151.94
CA PHE A 1133 -0.90 -27.70 -152.18
C PHE A 1133 -1.87 -28.06 -153.32
N ARG A 1134 -3.09 -27.49 -153.32
CA ARG A 1134 -4.07 -27.68 -154.40
C ARG A 1134 -3.57 -27.17 -155.76
N GLU A 1135 -2.84 -26.05 -155.77
CA GLU A 1135 -2.21 -25.52 -156.98
C GLU A 1135 -1.14 -26.47 -157.56
N LYS A 1136 -0.32 -27.08 -156.69
CA LYS A 1136 0.65 -28.12 -157.09
C LYS A 1136 -0.05 -29.40 -157.57
N GLU A 1137 -1.16 -29.79 -156.95
CA GLU A 1137 -1.94 -30.97 -157.35
C GLU A 1137 -2.59 -30.77 -158.73
N ALA A 1138 -3.12 -29.58 -159.02
CA ALA A 1138 -3.60 -29.21 -160.34
C ALA A 1138 -2.47 -29.23 -161.40
N LEU A 1139 -1.29 -28.70 -161.08
CA LEU A 1139 -0.11 -28.75 -161.97
C LEU A 1139 0.39 -30.18 -162.22
N VAL A 1140 0.23 -31.11 -161.27
CA VAL A 1140 0.52 -32.53 -161.49
C VAL A 1140 -0.48 -33.15 -162.47
N GLN A 1141 -1.78 -32.90 -162.30
CA GLN A 1141 -2.80 -33.39 -163.24
C GLN A 1141 -2.64 -32.82 -164.65
N GLU A 1142 -2.31 -31.52 -164.79
CA GLU A 1142 -2.01 -30.91 -166.09
C GLU A 1142 -0.74 -31.51 -166.73
N LYS A 1143 0.29 -31.78 -165.92
CA LYS A 1143 1.51 -32.48 -166.36
C LYS A 1143 1.23 -33.89 -166.86
N GLU A 1144 0.36 -34.66 -166.20
CA GLU A 1144 -0.04 -36.01 -166.64
C GLU A 1144 -0.84 -35.96 -167.96
N VAL A 1145 -1.76 -35.01 -168.10
CA VAL A 1145 -2.49 -34.77 -169.36
C VAL A 1145 -1.53 -34.38 -170.50
N LEU A 1146 -0.54 -33.52 -170.23
CA LEU A 1146 0.52 -33.20 -171.21
C LEU A 1146 1.37 -34.43 -171.57
N MET A 1147 1.73 -35.26 -170.60
CA MET A 1147 2.54 -36.46 -170.82
C MET A 1147 1.80 -37.51 -171.67
N ALA A 1148 0.51 -37.72 -171.41
CA ALA A 1148 -0.34 -38.55 -172.26
C ALA A 1148 -0.45 -38.00 -173.69
N ARG A 1149 -0.52 -36.67 -173.85
CA ARG A 1149 -0.56 -36.00 -175.17
C ARG A 1149 0.75 -36.17 -175.94
N ILE A 1150 1.89 -36.08 -175.26
CA ILE A 1150 3.23 -36.34 -175.82
C ILE A 1150 3.35 -37.78 -176.32
N LEU A 1151 2.95 -38.75 -175.49
CA LEU A 1151 2.93 -40.18 -175.84
C LEU A 1151 2.00 -40.48 -177.04
N GLN A 1152 0.89 -39.74 -177.17
CA GLN A 1152 0.03 -39.83 -178.34
C GLN A 1152 0.68 -39.23 -179.60
N THR A 1153 1.42 -38.12 -179.49
CA THR A 1153 2.18 -37.57 -180.62
C THR A 1153 3.35 -38.45 -181.05
N GLU A 1154 4.09 -39.09 -180.13
CA GLU A 1154 5.16 -40.04 -180.48
C GLU A 1154 4.62 -41.28 -181.22
N ASN A 1155 3.47 -41.80 -180.79
CA ASN A 1155 2.82 -42.93 -181.49
C ASN A 1155 2.31 -42.52 -182.88
N ASN A 1156 1.76 -41.31 -183.03
CA ASN A 1156 1.40 -40.77 -184.34
C ASN A 1156 2.62 -40.55 -185.24
N GLN A 1157 3.76 -40.11 -184.69
CA GLN A 1157 5.01 -39.91 -185.43
C GLN A 1157 5.61 -41.25 -185.91
N LYS A 1158 5.64 -42.28 -185.05
CA LYS A 1158 6.05 -43.65 -185.43
C LYS A 1158 5.11 -44.31 -186.45
N ALA A 1159 3.83 -43.94 -186.46
CA ALA A 1159 2.89 -44.34 -187.50
C ALA A 1159 3.19 -43.64 -188.84
N LEU A 1160 3.58 -42.37 -188.81
CA LEU A 1160 3.96 -41.60 -190.00
C LEU A 1160 5.27 -42.11 -190.62
N GLU A 1161 6.29 -42.41 -189.81
CA GLU A 1161 7.57 -42.98 -190.28
C GLU A 1161 7.36 -44.32 -191.00
N LYS A 1162 6.52 -45.22 -190.46
CA LYS A 1162 6.20 -46.49 -191.12
C LYS A 1162 5.42 -46.34 -192.43
N GLN A 1163 4.64 -45.28 -192.61
CA GLN A 1163 4.07 -44.98 -193.92
C GLN A 1163 5.10 -44.35 -194.86
N HIS A 1164 6.05 -43.57 -194.35
CA HIS A 1164 7.10 -42.96 -195.15
C HIS A 1164 8.12 -43.98 -195.69
N GLU A 1165 8.44 -45.03 -194.93
CA GLU A 1165 9.24 -46.18 -195.42
C GLU A 1165 8.48 -46.98 -196.50
N ALA A 1166 7.19 -47.23 -196.29
CA ALA A 1166 6.36 -47.96 -197.27
C ALA A 1166 6.22 -47.20 -198.62
N VAL A 1167 6.10 -45.88 -198.59
CA VAL A 1167 6.03 -45.03 -199.79
C VAL A 1167 7.36 -45.00 -200.55
N VAL A 1168 8.51 -45.09 -199.87
CA VAL A 1168 9.82 -45.23 -200.53
C VAL A 1168 9.92 -46.57 -201.26
N PHE A 1169 9.48 -47.66 -200.63
CA PHE A 1169 9.54 -49.01 -201.24
C PHE A 1169 8.62 -49.16 -202.48
N GLU A 1170 7.44 -48.51 -202.49
CA GLU A 1170 6.58 -48.43 -203.68
C GLU A 1170 7.21 -47.61 -204.82
N LYS A 1171 7.90 -46.51 -204.48
CA LYS A 1171 8.50 -45.61 -205.46
C LYS A 1171 9.61 -46.29 -206.28
N ASP A 1172 10.46 -47.08 -205.64
CA ASP A 1172 11.51 -47.84 -206.32
C ASP A 1172 10.94 -49.00 -207.17
N ARG A 1173 9.80 -49.56 -206.77
CA ARG A 1173 9.07 -50.58 -207.55
C ARG A 1173 8.47 -50.01 -208.84
N LEU A 1174 7.95 -48.79 -208.81
CA LEU A 1174 7.41 -48.09 -209.99
C LEU A 1174 8.50 -47.62 -210.98
N ALA A 1175 9.71 -47.30 -210.49
CA ALA A 1175 10.84 -46.96 -211.34
C ALA A 1175 11.24 -48.13 -212.26
N GLN A 1176 11.29 -49.36 -211.73
CA GLN A 1176 11.64 -50.55 -212.52
C GLN A 1176 10.53 -50.94 -213.51
N ALA A 1177 9.25 -50.74 -213.17
CA ALA A 1177 8.13 -50.98 -214.09
C ALA A 1177 8.18 -50.08 -215.35
N THR A 1178 8.74 -48.87 -215.23
CA THR A 1178 8.85 -47.92 -216.35
C THR A 1178 9.90 -48.37 -217.38
N GLN A 1179 10.97 -49.06 -216.96
CA GLN A 1179 12.02 -49.56 -217.86
C GLN A 1179 11.64 -50.85 -218.64
N ALA A 1180 10.49 -51.45 -218.35
CA ALA A 1180 9.98 -52.61 -219.08
C ALA A 1180 9.17 -52.20 -220.33
N MET A 1181 8.29 -51.20 -220.22
CA MET A 1181 7.33 -50.85 -221.29
C MET A 1181 7.95 -50.20 -222.54
N GLU A 1182 9.20 -49.71 -222.50
CA GLU A 1182 9.87 -49.14 -223.69
C GLU A 1182 10.58 -50.17 -224.59
N ARG A 1183 10.64 -51.46 -224.20
CA ARG A 1183 11.17 -52.52 -225.09
C ARG A 1183 10.08 -53.16 -225.94
N ASP A 1184 8.99 -53.59 -225.31
CA ASP A 1184 7.93 -54.36 -225.99
C ASP A 1184 7.17 -53.53 -227.04
N ASN A 1185 7.16 -52.20 -226.90
CA ASN A 1185 6.35 -51.29 -227.72
C ASN A 1185 6.93 -50.95 -229.11
N LYS A 1186 8.07 -51.55 -229.52
CA LYS A 1186 8.63 -51.40 -230.89
C LYS A 1186 9.17 -52.68 -231.55
N GLU A 1187 8.94 -53.86 -230.99
CA GLU A 1187 9.05 -55.11 -231.79
C GLU A 1187 7.73 -55.39 -232.55
N ASP A 1188 6.59 -54.92 -232.03
CA ASP A 1188 5.27 -55.00 -232.65
C ASP A 1188 5.09 -54.08 -233.89
N GLU A 1189 6.02 -53.15 -234.12
CA GLU A 1189 6.01 -52.24 -235.30
C GLU A 1189 6.72 -52.84 -236.54
N ILE A 1190 7.21 -54.09 -236.47
CA ILE A 1190 7.77 -54.81 -237.62
C ILE A 1190 6.77 -55.80 -238.26
N GLN A 1191 5.76 -56.31 -237.51
CA GLN A 1191 4.82 -57.31 -238.04
C GLN A 1191 3.52 -56.75 -238.64
N LYS A 1192 3.37 -55.43 -238.82
CA LYS A 1192 2.13 -54.83 -239.36
C LYS A 1192 2.20 -54.26 -240.78
N LEU A 1193 3.40 -54.06 -241.35
CA LEU A 1193 3.57 -53.52 -242.71
C LEU A 1193 4.63 -54.29 -243.52
N ASN A 1194 4.36 -55.57 -243.81
CA ASN A 1194 4.96 -56.26 -244.96
C ASN A 1194 4.05 -57.38 -245.54
N ARG A 1195 2.73 -57.14 -245.58
CA ARG A 1195 1.73 -57.94 -246.32
C ARG A 1195 0.69 -57.08 -247.07
N ILE A 1196 1.13 -55.94 -247.56
CA ILE A 1196 0.73 -55.42 -248.86
C ILE A 1196 2.03 -55.30 -249.68
N SER A 1197 1.92 -55.30 -251.01
CA SER A 1197 2.97 -54.91 -251.94
C SER A 1197 2.34 -53.86 -252.86
N GLU A 1198 3.07 -52.78 -253.15
CA GLU A 1198 2.60 -51.39 -252.94
C GLU A 1198 2.78 -50.92 -251.48
#